data_AF-A0A5J4KBD7-F1
#
_entry.id   AF-A0A5J4KBD7-F1
#
_cell.length_a   1.000
_cell.length_b   1.000
_cell.length_c   1.000
_cell.angle_alpha   90.00
_cell.angle_beta   90.00
_cell.angle_gamma   90.00
#
_symmetry.space_group_name_H-M   'P 1'
#
loop_
_entity.id
_entity.type
_entity.pdbx_description
1 polymer ?
#
loop_
_entity_poly.entity_id
_entity_poly.type
_entity_poly.pdbx_seq_one_letter_code
_entity_poly.pdbx_strand_id
1 'polypeptide(L)'
;MAPFIADSYYSGGTTASTSNAIDTSGVTNPAPQAVYQSNRYGNFTYTIPNLTAGAAYTVRLHFAETYWNAAGKRVFNVSINGQQVLTNFDIYAAAGGANKAVVKEFSVTASTSGTLTIQFSTVVDNAQVNGLEILPPAGGTPIPTPVAGAVQINAGGPAVAPFIADSYYSGGTTASTSNAIDTSGVTNPAPQAVYQSNRYGNFTYTIPNLTAGAAYTVRLHFAETYWNAAGKRVFNVSINGQQVLTNFDIYAAAGGANKAVVKEFSVTASTSGTLTIQFSTVVDNAQVNGLEILPAAGGTPTPTPTSAPSPTPTPTGTPPAGTPNFGPNVYIFDPSMPSSTIQSTLDAIYSQQQTNQFGTNRYALLFKPGTYNVTVNVGFYTQVLGLGRSPDDVVINGAVNLDAAWMNGNATQNFWRGAENLKIIPSGGWNKWAAAQASPLHRVDIQGNLLLWDGGWASGGFLADSLVTGQTQSGSQQQWFSRNDQLGSWNGGVWNMVFVGVNGAPPPSFPNPPETVVNQTPVIREKPFLYIDQSGNYYVFVPALRSNSQGTTWANGTPAGTSIPISQFYIAHPGDSVATINNALAQGLNLLFTPGVYQLNGTINITRPNTVVLGLGLATLVPQNGVIPMTVADVDGVSIAGLLFDAGPVNSPVLLQVGPSGSSQDHTSNPTVLSDVFFRIGGAGPGQATQSLVINSNNVIGDDLWLWRADHGSGVGWTVNPAANGLVVNGNNVTMYGLFVEHYQQYEVIWNGNGGRTYFFQNEMPYDPPNQAAWMNGSTRGYAAYKVADSVTSHEAWGVGSYCYFNVDPSIVADRAFEVPDTAGVTFHDLVTVSLGGVGTIQHIINNTGGPSNSTTTNAYLVSYP
;
A
#
# COMPACT_ATOMS: atom_id res chain seq x y z
N MET A 1 -7.29 13.30 22.05
CA MET A 1 -8.18 13.96 23.04
C MET A 1 -7.56 13.84 24.44
N ALA A 2 -8.03 14.60 25.42
CA ALA A 2 -7.52 14.51 26.79
C ALA A 2 -7.95 13.19 27.48
N PRO A 3 -7.14 12.58 28.38
CA PRO A 3 -7.37 11.23 28.90
C PRO A 3 -8.48 11.09 29.97
N PHE A 4 -9.22 12.15 30.28
CA PHE A 4 -10.30 12.13 31.27
C PHE A 4 -11.67 12.39 30.61
N ILE A 5 -12.69 11.68 31.07
CA ILE A 5 -14.09 11.84 30.64
C ILE A 5 -14.93 12.46 31.76
N ALA A 6 -16.14 12.91 31.44
CA ALA A 6 -17.13 13.29 32.44
C ALA A 6 -17.43 12.10 33.37
N ASP A 7 -17.65 12.39 34.65
CA ASP A 7 -17.81 11.36 35.66
C ASP A 7 -19.14 10.59 35.51
N SER A 8 -19.11 9.31 35.87
CA SER A 8 -20.25 8.39 35.73
C SER A 8 -20.23 7.36 36.86
N TYR A 9 -21.27 6.51 36.95
CA TYR A 9 -21.45 5.52 38.02
C TYR A 9 -21.55 6.11 39.44
N TYR A 10 -21.89 7.40 39.57
CA TYR A 10 -22.14 8.05 40.85
C TYR A 10 -23.60 7.96 41.31
N SER A 11 -23.79 8.11 42.61
CA SER A 11 -25.07 8.43 43.25
C SER A 11 -24.86 9.54 44.27
N GLY A 12 -25.72 10.56 44.23
CA GLY A 12 -25.60 11.76 45.05
C GLY A 12 -24.58 12.80 44.54
N GLY A 13 -24.43 13.86 45.33
CA GLY A 13 -23.57 15.01 45.04
C GLY A 13 -24.09 15.91 43.90
N THR A 14 -23.49 17.10 43.83
CA THR A 14 -23.72 18.15 42.82
C THR A 14 -22.38 18.46 42.15
N THR A 15 -22.39 19.01 40.94
CA THR A 15 -21.17 19.44 40.24
C THR A 15 -20.97 20.95 40.31
N ALA A 16 -19.73 21.41 40.37
CA ALA A 16 -19.36 22.80 40.13
C ALA A 16 -18.09 22.89 39.28
N SER A 17 -17.78 24.09 38.83
CA SER A 17 -16.57 24.39 38.07
C SER A 17 -16.03 25.79 38.42
N THR A 18 -14.76 26.01 38.08
CA THR A 18 -14.06 27.28 38.27
C THR A 18 -13.16 27.58 37.08
N SER A 19 -12.94 28.86 36.78
CA SER A 19 -11.95 29.30 35.81
C SER A 19 -10.55 29.50 36.42
N ASN A 20 -10.39 29.35 37.74
CA ASN A 20 -9.10 29.48 38.41
C ASN A 20 -8.04 28.55 37.79
N ALA A 21 -6.83 29.07 37.58
CA ALA A 21 -5.69 28.22 37.27
C ALA A 21 -5.31 27.38 38.49
N ILE A 22 -5.03 26.11 38.29
CA ILE A 22 -4.63 25.17 39.36
C ILE A 22 -3.14 24.88 39.23
N ASP A 23 -2.39 25.12 40.28
CA ASP A 23 -0.98 24.75 40.37
C ASP A 23 -0.86 23.23 40.57
N THR A 24 -0.37 22.56 39.52
CA THR A 24 -0.12 21.12 39.49
C THR A 24 1.35 20.76 39.70
N SER A 25 2.24 21.74 39.88
CA SER A 25 3.70 21.52 39.93
C SER A 25 4.15 20.66 41.12
N GLY A 26 3.37 20.63 42.20
CA GLY A 26 3.59 19.78 43.38
C GLY A 26 3.15 18.32 43.25
N VAL A 27 2.65 17.89 42.09
CA VAL A 27 2.11 16.53 41.86
C VAL A 27 2.83 15.86 40.69
N THR A 28 3.35 14.65 40.91
CA THR A 28 3.86 13.78 39.84
C THR A 28 2.71 13.19 39.03
N ASN A 29 2.79 13.25 37.70
CA ASN A 29 1.74 12.79 36.77
C ASN A 29 0.35 13.42 37.05
N PRO A 30 0.22 14.75 37.02
CA PRO A 30 -1.06 15.41 37.28
C PRO A 30 -2.06 15.17 36.14
N ALA A 31 -3.34 15.09 36.48
CA ALA A 31 -4.43 15.17 35.50
C ALA A 31 -4.40 16.52 34.75
N PRO A 32 -4.99 16.60 33.54
CA PRO A 32 -5.12 17.87 32.81
C PRO A 32 -5.81 18.96 33.64
N GLN A 33 -5.42 20.22 33.45
CA GLN A 33 -5.94 21.37 34.21
C GLN A 33 -7.48 21.39 34.30
N ALA A 34 -8.17 21.08 33.19
CA ALA A 34 -9.64 21.05 33.12
C ALA A 34 -10.28 20.08 34.14
N VAL A 35 -9.60 19.00 34.52
CA VAL A 35 -10.07 18.05 35.54
C VAL A 35 -10.10 18.72 36.91
N TYR A 36 -9.01 19.40 37.31
CA TYR A 36 -8.95 20.15 38.57
C TYR A 36 -9.84 21.41 38.58
N GLN A 37 -10.33 21.86 37.41
CA GLN A 37 -11.24 23.00 37.27
C GLN A 37 -12.73 22.61 37.36
N SER A 38 -13.06 21.32 37.46
CA SER A 38 -14.40 20.82 37.79
C SER A 38 -14.37 19.93 39.03
N ASN A 39 -15.49 19.78 39.73
CA ASN A 39 -15.62 18.84 40.84
C ASN A 39 -17.02 18.24 40.93
N ARG A 40 -17.11 17.08 41.61
CA ARG A 40 -18.33 16.65 42.30
C ARG A 40 -18.17 16.95 43.78
N TYR A 41 -19.20 17.53 44.40
CA TYR A 41 -19.21 17.86 45.82
C TYR A 41 -20.51 17.46 46.52
N GLY A 42 -20.47 17.32 47.84
CA GLY A 42 -21.56 16.87 48.71
C GLY A 42 -21.32 15.48 49.27
N ASN A 43 -22.36 14.82 49.77
CA ASN A 43 -22.30 13.39 50.07
C ASN A 43 -22.63 12.61 48.80
N PHE A 44 -21.69 11.79 48.32
CA PHE A 44 -21.85 10.99 47.10
C PHE A 44 -21.07 9.68 47.18
N THR A 45 -21.41 8.75 46.29
CA THR A 45 -20.74 7.45 46.18
C THR A 45 -20.58 7.11 44.70
N TYR A 46 -19.37 6.72 44.28
CA TYR A 46 -19.15 6.02 43.02
C TYR A 46 -19.24 4.52 43.25
N THR A 47 -20.02 3.81 42.44
CA THR A 47 -20.06 2.33 42.42
C THR A 47 -19.56 1.87 41.07
N ILE A 48 -18.24 1.76 40.93
CA ILE A 48 -17.57 1.37 39.68
C ILE A 48 -17.86 -0.12 39.41
N PRO A 49 -18.52 -0.47 38.29
CA PRO A 49 -18.83 -1.86 37.93
C PRO A 49 -17.76 -2.47 37.03
N ASN A 50 -17.94 -3.75 36.67
CA ASN A 50 -17.20 -4.46 35.63
C ASN A 50 -15.68 -4.60 35.87
N LEU A 51 -15.26 -4.59 37.14
CA LEU A 51 -13.88 -4.88 37.54
C LEU A 51 -13.68 -6.39 37.76
N THR A 52 -12.44 -6.86 37.63
CA THR A 52 -12.06 -8.24 37.96
C THR A 52 -12.41 -8.52 39.42
N ALA A 53 -13.39 -9.39 39.66
CA ALA A 53 -13.81 -9.76 41.00
C ALA A 53 -12.61 -10.31 41.81
N GLY A 54 -12.37 -9.75 42.99
CA GLY A 54 -11.27 -10.16 43.87
C GLY A 54 -9.85 -9.73 43.43
N ALA A 55 -9.67 -8.96 42.35
CA ALA A 55 -8.35 -8.42 42.00
C ALA A 55 -8.06 -7.10 42.71
N ALA A 56 -6.78 -6.83 42.97
CA ALA A 56 -6.31 -5.53 43.44
C ALA A 56 -6.32 -4.48 42.33
N TYR A 57 -6.57 -3.22 42.67
CA TYR A 57 -6.53 -2.05 41.82
C TYR A 57 -5.91 -0.88 42.58
N THR A 58 -5.26 0.04 41.90
CA THR A 58 -4.87 1.34 42.46
C THR A 58 -5.95 2.37 42.13
N VAL A 59 -6.67 2.83 43.14
CA VAL A 59 -7.59 3.96 43.05
C VAL A 59 -6.79 5.23 43.30
N ARG A 60 -6.72 6.11 42.30
CA ARG A 60 -6.12 7.45 42.42
C ARG A 60 -7.23 8.49 42.46
N LEU A 61 -7.20 9.37 43.46
CA LEU A 61 -8.16 10.46 43.66
C LEU A 61 -7.45 11.80 43.54
N HIS A 62 -8.00 12.70 42.73
CA HIS A 62 -7.46 14.01 42.41
C HIS A 62 -8.30 15.10 43.08
N PHE A 63 -7.63 16.04 43.75
CA PHE A 63 -8.26 17.11 44.50
C PHE A 63 -7.57 18.47 44.27
N ALA A 64 -8.35 19.54 44.29
CA ALA A 64 -7.88 20.92 44.46
C ALA A 64 -8.96 21.73 45.20
N GLU A 65 -8.60 22.43 46.28
CA GLU A 65 -9.56 23.31 46.98
C GLU A 65 -9.61 24.66 46.25
N THR A 66 -10.77 24.99 45.72
CA THR A 66 -10.97 26.17 44.86
C THR A 66 -12.00 27.15 45.41
N TYR A 67 -12.65 26.82 46.54
CA TYR A 67 -13.70 27.62 47.17
C TYR A 67 -13.23 28.22 48.51
N TRP A 68 -12.62 27.42 49.38
CA TRP A 68 -12.11 27.88 50.67
C TRP A 68 -10.64 28.30 50.62
N ASN A 69 -10.32 29.39 51.32
CA ASN A 69 -8.97 29.97 51.36
C ASN A 69 -8.22 29.72 52.68
N ALA A 70 -8.70 28.80 53.52
CA ALA A 70 -8.09 28.42 54.79
C ALA A 70 -8.35 26.95 55.14
N ALA A 71 -7.43 26.35 55.90
CA ALA A 71 -7.58 25.00 56.46
C ALA A 71 -8.74 24.90 57.47
N GLY A 72 -9.25 23.69 57.66
CA GLY A 72 -10.37 23.35 58.54
C GLY A 72 -11.75 23.77 58.03
N LYS A 73 -11.85 24.29 56.79
CA LYS A 73 -13.11 24.76 56.20
C LYS A 73 -13.84 23.71 55.37
N ARG A 74 -13.10 22.84 54.67
CA ARG A 74 -13.61 21.61 54.07
C ARG A 74 -12.86 20.43 54.66
N VAL A 75 -13.57 19.55 55.35
CA VAL A 75 -13.04 18.36 56.02
C VAL A 75 -14.01 17.21 55.74
N PHE A 76 -13.52 16.11 55.19
CA PHE A 76 -14.38 14.97 54.87
C PHE A 76 -13.65 13.62 54.97
N ASN A 77 -14.41 12.54 55.04
CA ASN A 77 -13.89 11.19 54.98
C ASN A 77 -14.08 10.61 53.57
N VAL A 78 -13.21 9.68 53.19
CA VAL A 78 -13.37 8.84 52.00
C VAL A 78 -13.24 7.39 52.41
N SER A 79 -14.19 6.57 51.99
CA SER A 79 -14.19 5.13 52.21
C SER A 79 -14.23 4.37 50.88
N ILE A 80 -13.42 3.33 50.75
CA ILE A 80 -13.44 2.42 49.59
C ILE A 80 -13.85 1.03 50.08
N ASN A 81 -14.88 0.45 49.45
CA ASN A 81 -15.53 -0.81 49.87
C ASN A 81 -15.93 -0.83 51.36
N GLY A 82 -16.38 0.31 51.88
CA GLY A 82 -16.74 0.49 53.29
C GLY A 82 -15.56 0.65 54.25
N GLN A 83 -14.31 0.50 53.80
CA GLN A 83 -13.12 0.80 54.60
C GLN A 83 -12.73 2.27 54.46
N GLN A 84 -12.61 3.01 55.56
CA GLN A 84 -12.24 4.42 55.53
C GLN A 84 -10.75 4.59 55.23
N VAL A 85 -10.43 5.12 54.04
CA VAL A 85 -9.06 5.30 53.54
C VAL A 85 -8.53 6.73 53.75
N LEU A 86 -9.44 7.70 53.92
CA LEU A 86 -9.12 9.07 54.32
C LEU A 86 -10.01 9.47 55.49
N THR A 87 -9.40 9.97 56.56
CA THR A 87 -10.07 10.43 57.79
C THR A 87 -9.80 11.91 57.98
N ASN A 88 -10.86 12.71 58.15
CA ASN A 88 -10.81 14.16 58.32
C ASN A 88 -9.89 14.85 57.30
N PHE A 89 -10.01 14.47 56.03
CA PHE A 89 -9.17 14.98 54.95
C PHE A 89 -9.56 16.40 54.58
N ASP A 90 -8.57 17.28 54.64
CA ASP A 90 -8.62 18.68 54.26
C ASP A 90 -7.70 18.89 53.05
N ILE A 91 -8.28 19.28 51.92
CA ILE A 91 -7.57 19.46 50.66
C ILE A 91 -6.64 20.67 50.73
N TYR A 92 -7.06 21.77 51.35
CA TYR A 92 -6.24 22.98 51.49
C TYR A 92 -4.99 22.70 52.32
N ALA A 93 -5.16 22.00 53.44
CA ALA A 93 -4.04 21.61 54.30
C ALA A 93 -3.11 20.61 53.59
N ALA A 94 -3.67 19.62 52.87
CA ALA A 94 -2.90 18.60 52.18
C ALA A 94 -2.16 19.11 50.92
N ALA A 95 -2.69 20.12 50.23
CA ALA A 95 -2.06 20.75 49.07
C ALA A 95 -1.18 21.95 49.42
N GLY A 96 -1.21 22.42 50.67
CA GLY A 96 -0.46 23.61 51.11
C GLY A 96 -0.98 24.92 50.52
N GLY A 97 -2.30 25.05 50.38
CA GLY A 97 -2.98 26.25 49.88
C GLY A 97 -4.19 25.97 48.98
N ALA A 98 -4.93 27.03 48.65
CA ALA A 98 -6.01 27.00 47.67
C ALA A 98 -5.46 27.01 46.22
N ASN A 99 -6.25 26.51 45.28
CA ASN A 99 -5.92 26.35 43.86
C ASN A 99 -4.62 25.54 43.60
N LYS A 100 -4.30 24.60 44.50
CA LYS A 100 -3.20 23.64 44.34
C LYS A 100 -3.73 22.23 44.24
N ALA A 101 -3.14 21.43 43.37
CA ALA A 101 -3.47 20.02 43.23
C ALA A 101 -2.87 19.17 44.36
N VAL A 102 -3.61 18.17 44.81
CA VAL A 102 -3.10 17.06 45.63
C VAL A 102 -3.75 15.76 45.16
N VAL A 103 -2.97 14.68 45.17
CA VAL A 103 -3.41 13.35 44.73
C VAL A 103 -3.24 12.36 45.87
N LYS A 104 -4.15 11.39 45.98
CA LYS A 104 -4.09 10.28 46.92
C LYS A 104 -4.32 8.95 46.21
N GLU A 105 -3.49 7.96 46.50
CA GLU A 105 -3.52 6.63 45.88
C GLU A 105 -3.77 5.55 46.93
N PHE A 106 -4.59 4.56 46.58
CA PHE A 106 -4.96 3.46 47.45
C PHE A 106 -4.98 2.15 46.67
N SER A 107 -4.23 1.14 47.11
CA SER A 107 -4.39 -0.23 46.58
C SER A 107 -5.57 -0.90 47.28
N VAL A 108 -6.58 -1.30 46.51
CA VAL A 108 -7.86 -1.84 47.00
C VAL A 108 -8.31 -3.04 46.17
N THR A 109 -8.94 -4.03 46.79
CA THR A 109 -9.43 -5.22 46.09
C THR A 109 -10.88 -5.03 45.67
N ALA A 110 -11.20 -5.25 44.40
CA ALA A 110 -12.58 -5.24 43.91
C ALA A 110 -13.42 -6.35 44.56
N SER A 111 -14.70 -6.08 44.77
CA SER A 111 -15.63 -7.00 45.43
C SER A 111 -15.77 -8.34 44.69
N THR A 112 -16.36 -9.34 45.32
CA THR A 112 -16.67 -10.63 44.68
C THR A 112 -17.69 -10.52 43.53
N SER A 113 -18.42 -9.41 43.43
CA SER A 113 -19.29 -9.08 42.29
C SER A 113 -18.65 -8.14 41.27
N GLY A 114 -17.33 -7.90 41.36
CA GLY A 114 -16.59 -7.09 40.39
C GLY A 114 -16.87 -5.59 40.50
N THR A 115 -17.08 -5.09 41.73
CA THR A 115 -17.38 -3.66 41.98
C THR A 115 -16.37 -3.01 42.93
N LEU A 116 -16.15 -1.70 42.76
CA LEU A 116 -15.51 -0.83 43.76
C LEU A 116 -16.47 0.29 44.17
N THR A 117 -16.74 0.40 45.46
CA THR A 117 -17.62 1.45 46.02
C THR A 117 -16.78 2.51 46.72
N ILE A 118 -16.68 3.71 46.17
CA ILE A 118 -15.93 4.85 46.71
C ILE A 118 -16.93 5.88 47.25
N GLN A 119 -17.06 5.97 48.57
CA GLN A 119 -17.98 6.87 49.26
C GLN A 119 -17.24 8.09 49.82
N PHE A 120 -17.80 9.28 49.59
CA PHE A 120 -17.32 10.55 50.12
C PHE A 120 -18.36 11.07 51.14
N SER A 121 -17.92 11.33 52.38
CA SER A 121 -18.80 11.73 53.47
C SER A 121 -18.30 12.98 54.19
N THR A 122 -19.12 14.02 54.16
CA THR A 122 -18.91 15.35 54.75
C THR A 122 -18.72 15.27 56.27
N VAL A 123 -17.70 15.97 56.79
CA VAL A 123 -17.51 16.20 58.24
C VAL A 123 -17.67 17.70 58.57
N VAL A 124 -16.98 18.57 57.82
CA VAL A 124 -17.12 20.04 57.87
C VAL A 124 -17.19 20.54 56.43
N ASP A 125 -18.35 21.03 56.00
CA ASP A 125 -18.69 21.33 54.60
C ASP A 125 -18.52 20.15 53.60
N ASN A 126 -19.26 20.25 52.51
CA ASN A 126 -19.39 19.26 51.45
C ASN A 126 -18.07 18.59 51.07
N ALA A 127 -18.00 17.26 51.18
CA ALA A 127 -16.90 16.47 50.60
C ALA A 127 -16.77 16.75 49.09
N GLN A 128 -15.59 16.59 48.49
CA GLN A 128 -15.45 16.77 47.04
C GLN A 128 -14.36 15.89 46.41
N VAL A 129 -14.43 15.70 45.09
CA VAL A 129 -13.35 15.18 44.25
C VAL A 129 -13.36 15.85 42.88
N ASN A 130 -12.18 16.07 42.29
CA ASN A 130 -12.02 16.71 40.98
C ASN A 130 -11.85 15.68 39.84
N GLY A 131 -11.22 14.54 40.14
CA GLY A 131 -11.08 13.42 39.21
C GLY A 131 -10.72 12.13 39.93
N LEU A 132 -10.94 10.98 39.27
CA LEU A 132 -10.60 9.67 39.78
C LEU A 132 -10.08 8.77 38.66
N GLU A 133 -9.08 7.95 38.96
CA GLU A 133 -8.56 6.89 38.09
C GLU A 133 -8.66 5.53 38.82
N ILE A 134 -9.01 4.47 38.09
CA ILE A 134 -9.04 3.09 38.59
C ILE A 134 -8.05 2.29 37.75
N LEU A 135 -6.86 2.04 38.29
CA LEU A 135 -5.73 1.45 37.57
C LEU A 135 -5.56 -0.03 37.98
N PRO A 136 -5.34 -0.96 37.03
CA PRO A 136 -5.05 -2.36 37.37
C PRO A 136 -3.70 -2.49 38.11
N PRO A 137 -3.44 -3.62 38.79
CA PRO A 137 -2.25 -3.78 39.61
C PRO A 137 -1.05 -4.07 38.71
N ALA A 138 0.07 -3.39 38.96
CA ALA A 138 1.29 -3.60 38.18
C ALA A 138 1.91 -4.97 38.47
N GLY A 139 1.66 -5.96 37.60
CA GLY A 139 2.41 -7.23 37.61
C GLY A 139 1.64 -8.55 37.39
N GLY A 140 0.34 -8.55 37.05
CA GLY A 140 -0.38 -9.81 36.81
C GLY A 140 -1.58 -9.69 35.85
N THR A 141 -1.63 -10.60 34.86
CA THR A 141 -2.68 -10.71 33.84
C THR A 141 -3.54 -11.97 34.02
N PRO A 142 -4.78 -12.07 33.45
CA PRO A 142 -5.51 -11.08 32.65
C PRO A 142 -6.96 -10.81 33.09
N ILE A 143 -7.40 -9.56 32.94
CA ILE A 143 -8.72 -9.27 32.36
C ILE A 143 -8.48 -8.35 31.16
N PRO A 144 -9.22 -8.51 30.05
CA PRO A 144 -9.10 -7.62 28.90
C PRO A 144 -9.68 -6.24 29.25
N THR A 145 -8.89 -5.43 29.94
CA THR A 145 -8.77 -4.04 29.49
C THR A 145 -8.38 -4.10 28.01
N PRO A 146 -8.99 -3.28 27.14
CA PRO A 146 -8.45 -3.06 25.81
C PRO A 146 -6.92 -2.95 25.86
N VAL A 147 -6.22 -3.86 25.15
CA VAL A 147 -4.90 -3.55 24.60
C VAL A 147 -5.02 -2.16 23.98
N ALA A 148 -3.99 -1.30 24.01
CA ALA A 148 -4.07 0.01 23.39
C ALA A 148 -4.62 -0.08 21.95
N GLY A 149 -5.94 0.16 21.78
CA GLY A 149 -6.70 -0.17 20.58
C GLY A 149 -7.64 -1.42 20.51
N ALA A 150 -8.06 -2.13 21.57
CA ALA A 150 -8.90 -3.35 21.48
C ALA A 150 -10.29 -3.24 22.16
N VAL A 151 -11.37 -2.81 21.47
CA VAL A 151 -12.73 -2.72 22.06
C VAL A 151 -13.75 -3.66 21.40
N GLN A 152 -14.60 -4.32 22.19
CA GLN A 152 -15.63 -5.25 21.73
C GLN A 152 -16.98 -4.86 22.38
N ILE A 153 -18.05 -4.66 21.62
CA ILE A 153 -19.31 -4.02 22.05
C ILE A 153 -20.51 -4.89 21.67
N ASN A 154 -21.37 -5.22 22.64
CA ASN A 154 -22.65 -5.87 22.40
C ASN A 154 -23.69 -4.80 22.01
N ALA A 155 -24.09 -4.74 20.74
CA ALA A 155 -24.95 -3.67 20.25
C ALA A 155 -26.40 -3.86 20.71
N GLY A 156 -26.98 -2.81 21.30
CA GLY A 156 -28.26 -2.81 21.99
C GLY A 156 -28.39 -3.75 23.20
N GLY A 157 -27.29 -4.35 23.66
CA GLY A 157 -27.29 -5.37 24.71
C GLY A 157 -26.51 -5.00 25.98
N PRO A 158 -26.70 -5.76 27.08
CA PRO A 158 -25.85 -5.69 28.25
C PRO A 158 -24.46 -6.27 27.97
N ALA A 159 -23.51 -6.06 28.88
CA ALA A 159 -22.17 -6.63 28.76
C ALA A 159 -22.21 -8.17 28.79
N VAL A 160 -21.48 -8.81 27.89
CA VAL A 160 -21.35 -10.27 27.77
C VAL A 160 -19.90 -10.56 27.43
N ALA A 161 -19.10 -10.94 28.43
CA ALA A 161 -17.65 -11.06 28.29
C ALA A 161 -17.24 -11.90 27.05
N PRO A 162 -16.30 -11.42 26.22
CA PRO A 162 -15.46 -10.23 26.42
C PRO A 162 -16.08 -8.89 25.95
N PHE A 163 -17.30 -8.88 25.41
CA PHE A 163 -17.97 -7.68 24.89
C PHE A 163 -18.53 -6.81 26.03
N ILE A 164 -18.26 -5.50 25.99
CA ILE A 164 -18.89 -4.51 26.88
C ILE A 164 -20.35 -4.24 26.46
N ALA A 165 -21.12 -3.62 27.35
CA ALA A 165 -22.48 -3.17 27.04
C ALA A 165 -22.47 -2.09 25.94
N ASP A 166 -23.60 -1.94 25.23
CA ASP A 166 -23.72 -1.00 24.11
C ASP A 166 -23.25 0.42 24.49
N SER A 167 -22.25 0.92 23.77
CA SER A 167 -21.47 2.12 24.13
C SER A 167 -20.99 2.84 22.87
N TYR A 168 -20.61 4.11 23.00
CA TYR A 168 -20.05 4.95 21.94
C TYR A 168 -20.96 5.24 20.73
N TYR A 169 -22.26 4.93 20.83
CA TYR A 169 -23.22 5.18 19.75
C TYR A 169 -23.89 6.56 19.81
N SER A 170 -24.45 6.99 18.69
CA SER A 170 -25.43 8.06 18.55
C SER A 170 -26.52 7.62 17.57
N GLY A 171 -27.79 7.89 17.89
CA GLY A 171 -28.94 7.44 17.12
C GLY A 171 -29.30 5.96 17.30
N GLY A 172 -30.35 5.54 16.60
CA GLY A 172 -30.88 4.17 16.62
C GLY A 172 -31.63 3.77 17.90
N THR A 173 -32.36 2.67 17.79
CA THR A 173 -33.15 2.01 18.85
C THR A 173 -32.57 0.61 19.10
N THR A 174 -32.96 -0.05 20.19
CA THR A 174 -32.46 -1.38 20.57
C THR A 174 -33.58 -2.43 20.55
N ALA A 175 -33.31 -3.63 20.05
CA ALA A 175 -34.19 -4.78 20.20
C ALA A 175 -33.43 -6.02 20.65
N SER A 176 -34.17 -7.04 21.10
CA SER A 176 -33.62 -8.33 21.53
C SER A 176 -34.56 -9.48 21.19
N THR A 177 -34.01 -10.69 21.16
CA THR A 177 -34.74 -11.95 20.92
C THR A 177 -34.26 -13.05 21.86
N SER A 178 -35.13 -14.01 22.16
CA SER A 178 -34.78 -15.25 22.85
C SER A 178 -34.46 -16.40 21.89
N ASN A 179 -34.59 -16.21 20.58
CA ASN A 179 -34.26 -17.22 19.58
C ASN A 179 -32.79 -17.66 19.69
N ALA A 180 -32.52 -18.94 19.49
CA ALA A 180 -31.16 -19.41 19.25
C ALA A 180 -30.70 -18.94 17.87
N ILE A 181 -29.52 -18.33 17.82
CA ILE A 181 -28.82 -17.99 16.59
C ILE A 181 -27.86 -19.12 16.24
N ASP A 182 -27.87 -19.55 14.99
CA ASP A 182 -26.90 -20.49 14.44
C ASP A 182 -25.61 -19.74 14.10
N THR A 183 -24.55 -20.03 14.86
CA THR A 183 -23.20 -19.45 14.70
C THR A 183 -22.24 -20.39 13.99
N SER A 184 -22.68 -21.58 13.56
CA SER A 184 -21.80 -22.61 12.97
C SER A 184 -21.13 -22.19 11.66
N GLY A 185 -21.73 -21.24 10.93
CA GLY A 185 -21.17 -20.65 9.71
C GLY A 185 -20.17 -19.51 9.94
N VAL A 186 -19.82 -19.16 11.19
CA VAL A 186 -18.94 -18.03 11.53
C VAL A 186 -17.68 -18.51 12.24
N THR A 187 -16.51 -18.08 11.76
CA THR A 187 -15.23 -18.28 12.44
C THR A 187 -15.06 -17.26 13.58
N ASN A 188 -14.64 -17.73 14.76
CA ASN A 188 -14.54 -16.94 15.99
C ASN A 188 -15.81 -16.12 16.28
N PRO A 189 -16.98 -16.77 16.45
CA PRO A 189 -18.24 -16.07 16.69
C PRO A 189 -18.22 -15.38 18.07
N ALA A 190 -18.93 -14.26 18.17
CA ALA A 190 -19.22 -13.64 19.46
C ALA A 190 -20.09 -14.59 20.34
N PRO A 191 -20.13 -14.39 21.66
CA PRO A 191 -21.06 -15.12 22.53
C PRO A 191 -22.51 -15.02 22.03
N GLN A 192 -23.31 -16.07 22.23
CA GLN A 192 -24.68 -16.16 21.71
C GLN A 192 -25.54 -14.93 22.04
N ALA A 193 -25.41 -14.40 23.26
CA ALA A 193 -26.15 -13.23 23.72
C ALA A 193 -25.80 -11.93 22.99
N VAL A 194 -24.67 -11.85 22.27
CA VAL A 194 -24.35 -10.72 21.38
C VAL A 194 -25.23 -10.75 20.13
N TYR A 195 -25.45 -11.91 19.53
CA TYR A 195 -26.37 -12.06 18.39
C TYR A 195 -27.86 -11.98 18.77
N GLN A 196 -28.18 -11.99 20.07
CA GLN A 196 -29.55 -11.91 20.59
C GLN A 196 -30.01 -10.49 20.95
N SER A 197 -29.13 -9.49 20.84
CA SER A 197 -29.46 -8.05 20.90
C SER A 197 -29.00 -7.35 19.62
N ASN A 198 -29.62 -6.21 19.29
CA ASN A 198 -29.16 -5.34 18.22
C ASN A 198 -29.38 -3.85 18.53
N ARG A 199 -28.59 -3.00 17.86
CA ARG A 199 -28.94 -1.60 17.60
C ARG A 199 -29.44 -1.49 16.16
N TYR A 200 -30.56 -0.80 15.95
CA TYR A 200 -31.20 -0.67 14.65
C TYR A 200 -31.70 0.76 14.34
N GLY A 201 -31.91 1.06 13.06
CA GLY A 201 -32.28 2.38 12.53
C GLY A 201 -31.09 3.07 11.86
N ASN A 202 -31.12 4.40 11.74
CA ASN A 202 -29.94 5.16 11.35
C ASN A 202 -29.15 5.54 12.61
N PHE A 203 -27.89 5.12 12.70
CA PHE A 203 -27.03 5.34 13.87
C PHE A 203 -25.54 5.37 13.49
N THR A 204 -24.70 5.73 14.45
CA THR A 204 -23.25 5.82 14.28
C THR A 204 -22.54 5.44 15.58
N TYR A 205 -21.49 4.62 15.50
CA TYR A 205 -20.56 4.38 16.59
C TYR A 205 -19.31 5.24 16.38
N THR A 206 -18.88 6.02 17.38
CA THR A 206 -17.64 6.82 17.34
C THR A 206 -16.69 6.30 18.40
N ILE A 207 -15.87 5.32 18.02
CA ILE A 207 -14.92 4.64 18.90
C ILE A 207 -13.76 5.57 19.23
N PRO A 208 -13.51 5.91 20.52
CA PRO A 208 -12.42 6.79 20.92
C PRO A 208 -11.19 6.00 21.37
N ASN A 209 -10.10 6.73 21.68
CA ASN A 209 -8.91 6.23 22.38
C ASN A 209 -8.18 5.08 21.65
N LEU A 210 -8.31 5.05 20.33
CA LEU A 210 -7.44 4.24 19.48
C LEU A 210 -6.10 4.97 19.29
N THR A 211 -5.03 4.22 19.05
CA THR A 211 -3.73 4.78 18.69
C THR A 211 -3.88 5.51 17.36
N ALA A 212 -3.67 6.82 17.35
CA ALA A 212 -3.87 7.65 16.17
C ALA A 212 -3.00 7.17 14.99
N GLY A 213 -3.60 6.97 13.82
CA GLY A 213 -2.90 6.46 12.64
C GLY A 213 -2.51 4.97 12.70
N ALA A 214 -2.84 4.22 13.75
CA ALA A 214 -2.64 2.77 13.79
C ALA A 214 -3.76 2.03 13.05
N ALA A 215 -3.44 0.83 12.56
CA ALA A 215 -4.38 -0.05 11.88
C ALA A 215 -5.18 -0.93 12.86
N TYR A 216 -6.45 -1.15 12.53
CA TYR A 216 -7.44 -1.86 13.33
C TYR A 216 -8.25 -2.84 12.47
N THR A 217 -8.47 -4.04 12.98
CA THR A 217 -9.47 -4.97 12.44
C THR A 217 -10.83 -4.67 13.08
N VAL A 218 -11.76 -4.17 12.28
CA VAL A 218 -13.16 -3.98 12.65
C VAL A 218 -13.97 -5.21 12.26
N ARG A 219 -14.54 -5.94 13.22
CA ARG A 219 -15.49 -7.03 12.99
C ARG A 219 -16.89 -6.51 13.29
N LEU A 220 -17.80 -6.63 12.33
CA LEU A 220 -19.22 -6.30 12.51
C LEU A 220 -20.03 -7.59 12.51
N HIS A 221 -20.77 -7.82 13.58
CA HIS A 221 -21.55 -9.03 13.83
C HIS A 221 -23.02 -8.75 13.54
N PHE A 222 -23.65 -9.63 12.76
CA PHE A 222 -25.04 -9.52 12.34
C PHE A 222 -25.77 -10.86 12.48
N ALA A 223 -27.07 -10.81 12.80
CA ALA A 223 -28.00 -11.91 12.66
C ALA A 223 -29.40 -11.35 12.34
N GLU A 224 -30.04 -11.83 11.28
CA GLU A 224 -31.40 -11.39 10.92
C GLU A 224 -32.42 -12.14 11.78
N THR A 225 -33.09 -11.44 12.69
CA THR A 225 -34.01 -12.05 13.69
C THR A 225 -35.46 -11.59 13.54
N TYR A 226 -35.75 -10.71 12.57
CA TYR A 226 -37.08 -10.11 12.37
C TYR A 226 -37.69 -10.53 11.03
N TRP A 227 -36.92 -10.43 9.93
CA TRP A 227 -37.37 -10.81 8.60
C TRP A 227 -37.02 -12.26 8.25
N ASN A 228 -37.89 -12.90 7.46
CA ASN A 228 -37.76 -14.28 7.02
C ASN A 228 -37.54 -14.42 5.50
N ALA A 229 -37.10 -13.35 4.84
CA ALA A 229 -36.82 -13.31 3.40
C ALA A 229 -35.77 -12.24 3.06
N ALA A 230 -35.03 -12.47 1.98
CA ALA A 230 -34.10 -11.50 1.40
C ALA A 230 -34.84 -10.26 0.84
N GLY A 231 -34.12 -9.15 0.72
CA GLY A 231 -34.60 -7.86 0.22
C GLY A 231 -35.53 -7.11 1.19
N LYS A 232 -35.74 -7.61 2.41
CA LYS A 232 -36.60 -6.98 3.42
C LYS A 232 -35.87 -6.00 4.33
N ARG A 233 -34.59 -6.26 4.58
CA ARG A 233 -33.66 -5.33 5.23
C ARG A 233 -32.42 -5.18 4.36
N VAL A 234 -32.16 -3.95 3.93
CA VAL A 234 -31.07 -3.58 3.04
C VAL A 234 -30.51 -2.25 3.56
N PHE A 235 -29.21 -2.18 3.81
CA PHE A 235 -28.59 -0.96 4.34
C PHE A 235 -27.12 -0.81 3.94
N ASN A 236 -26.61 0.41 4.03
CA ASN A 236 -25.19 0.68 3.85
C ASN A 236 -24.49 0.80 5.21
N VAL A 237 -23.19 0.49 5.23
CA VAL A 237 -22.31 0.79 6.36
C VAL A 237 -21.09 1.52 5.84
N SER A 238 -20.69 2.60 6.51
CA SER A 238 -19.43 3.30 6.24
C SER A 238 -18.54 3.35 7.48
N ILE A 239 -17.23 3.29 7.28
CA ILE A 239 -16.20 3.45 8.31
C ILE A 239 -15.31 4.62 7.93
N ASN A 240 -15.12 5.58 8.83
CA ASN A 240 -14.40 6.85 8.61
C ASN A 240 -14.85 7.59 7.33
N GLY A 241 -16.15 7.51 7.01
CA GLY A 241 -16.76 8.11 5.82
C GLY A 241 -16.64 7.27 4.53
N GLN A 242 -15.86 6.19 4.52
CA GLN A 242 -15.74 5.27 3.39
C GLN A 242 -16.81 4.17 3.47
N GLN A 243 -17.60 3.96 2.42
CA GLN A 243 -18.65 2.95 2.41
C GLN A 243 -18.05 1.53 2.27
N VAL A 244 -18.16 0.73 3.33
CA VAL A 244 -17.58 -0.62 3.42
C VAL A 244 -18.59 -1.74 3.15
N LEU A 245 -19.89 -1.44 3.25
CA LEU A 245 -20.98 -2.32 2.85
C LEU A 245 -22.02 -1.51 2.07
N THR A 246 -22.41 -2.03 0.90
CA THR A 246 -23.37 -1.42 -0.01
C THR A 246 -24.56 -2.35 -0.20
N ASN A 247 -25.78 -1.85 0.01
CA ASN A 247 -27.03 -2.60 -0.09
C ASN A 247 -26.98 -3.96 0.63
N PHE A 248 -26.43 -3.97 1.85
CA PHE A 248 -26.18 -5.18 2.61
C PHE A 248 -27.48 -5.74 3.21
N ASP A 249 -27.73 -7.01 2.89
CA ASP A 249 -28.84 -7.82 3.38
C ASP A 249 -28.28 -8.96 4.24
N ILE A 250 -28.64 -8.94 5.53
CA ILE A 250 -28.18 -9.93 6.52
C ILE A 250 -28.79 -11.31 6.24
N TYR A 251 -30.06 -11.39 5.83
CA TYR A 251 -30.74 -12.65 5.53
C TYR A 251 -30.06 -13.35 4.35
N ALA A 252 -29.78 -12.60 3.29
CA ALA A 252 -29.08 -13.11 2.11
C ALA A 252 -27.64 -13.52 2.45
N ALA A 253 -26.91 -12.69 3.20
CA ALA A 253 -25.51 -12.94 3.54
C ALA A 253 -25.31 -14.10 4.54
N ALA A 254 -26.26 -14.34 5.45
CA ALA A 254 -26.23 -15.44 6.41
C ALA A 254 -26.91 -16.72 5.89
N GLY A 255 -27.59 -16.66 4.73
CA GLY A 255 -28.33 -17.80 4.17
C GLY A 255 -29.55 -18.20 5.00
N GLY A 256 -30.25 -17.24 5.60
CA GLY A 256 -31.46 -17.45 6.39
C GLY A 256 -31.59 -16.56 7.63
N ALA A 257 -32.78 -16.58 8.24
CA ALA A 257 -33.05 -15.94 9.52
C ALA A 257 -32.47 -16.75 10.70
N ASN A 258 -32.19 -16.07 11.81
CA ASN A 258 -31.52 -16.59 13.01
C ASN A 258 -30.17 -17.27 12.71
N LYS A 259 -29.44 -16.80 11.70
CA LYS A 259 -28.07 -17.20 11.39
C LYS A 259 -27.13 -16.02 11.55
N ALA A 260 -25.95 -16.27 12.10
CA ALA A 260 -24.92 -15.26 12.26
C ALA A 260 -24.14 -15.06 10.94
N VAL A 261 -23.73 -13.82 10.68
CA VAL A 261 -22.71 -13.47 9.69
C VAL A 261 -21.83 -12.37 10.25
N VAL A 262 -20.53 -12.43 9.99
CA VAL A 262 -19.55 -11.42 10.40
C VAL A 262 -18.92 -10.80 9.15
N LYS A 263 -18.68 -9.50 9.19
CA LYS A 263 -17.95 -8.76 8.15
C LYS A 263 -16.76 -8.07 8.79
N GLU A 264 -15.57 -8.30 8.24
CA GLU A 264 -14.31 -7.82 8.81
C GLU A 264 -13.64 -6.82 7.87
N PHE A 265 -13.10 -5.74 8.42
CA PHE A 265 -12.49 -4.64 7.69
C PHE A 265 -11.20 -4.19 8.38
N SER A 266 -10.10 -4.06 7.63
CA SER A 266 -8.90 -3.40 8.13
C SER A 266 -9.00 -1.90 7.88
N VAL A 267 -8.96 -1.09 8.93
CA VAL A 267 -9.11 0.37 8.85
C VAL A 267 -8.10 1.08 9.75
N THR A 268 -7.66 2.25 9.34
CA THR A 268 -6.76 3.09 10.15
C THR A 268 -7.57 4.03 11.03
N ALA A 269 -7.24 4.11 12.33
CA ALA A 269 -7.83 5.11 13.21
C ALA A 269 -7.40 6.52 12.77
N SER A 270 -8.29 7.50 12.94
CA SER A 270 -8.05 8.89 12.58
C SER A 270 -6.80 9.46 13.28
N THR A 271 -6.30 10.59 12.79
CA THR A 271 -5.21 11.35 13.42
C THR A 271 -5.56 11.85 14.84
N SER A 272 -6.84 11.83 15.24
CA SER A 272 -7.29 12.14 16.60
C SER A 272 -7.50 10.92 17.50
N GLY A 273 -7.23 9.71 16.99
CA GLY A 273 -7.41 8.44 17.71
C GLY A 273 -8.84 7.94 17.75
N THR A 274 -9.62 8.17 16.69
CA THR A 274 -11.04 7.81 16.60
C THR A 274 -11.37 6.97 15.37
N LEU A 275 -12.46 6.21 15.45
CA LEU A 275 -12.99 5.43 14.33
C LEU A 275 -14.52 5.54 14.33
N THR A 276 -15.07 6.06 13.24
CA THR A 276 -16.51 6.36 13.11
C THR A 276 -17.18 5.34 12.18
N ILE A 277 -18.16 4.58 12.67
CA ILE A 277 -18.89 3.55 11.92
C ILE A 277 -20.35 3.97 11.80
N GLN A 278 -20.80 4.34 10.61
CA GLN A 278 -22.15 4.83 10.35
C GLN A 278 -22.99 3.75 9.63
N PHE A 279 -24.23 3.58 10.07
CA PHE A 279 -25.21 2.65 9.49
C PHE A 279 -26.39 3.45 8.92
N SER A 280 -26.69 3.24 7.64
CA SER A 280 -27.73 3.99 6.92
C SER A 280 -28.70 3.09 6.17
N THR A 281 -29.97 3.20 6.53
CA THR A 281 -31.13 2.49 5.97
C THR A 281 -31.27 2.73 4.47
N VAL A 282 -31.48 1.66 3.69
CA VAL A 282 -31.91 1.73 2.28
C VAL A 282 -33.32 1.14 2.13
N VAL A 283 -33.56 -0.06 2.67
CA VAL A 283 -34.88 -0.71 2.79
C VAL A 283 -34.99 -1.28 4.19
N ASP A 284 -35.93 -0.77 5.00
CA ASP A 284 -36.02 -1.02 6.45
C ASP A 284 -34.74 -0.65 7.24
N ASN A 285 -34.91 -0.48 8.55
CA ASN A 285 -33.88 -0.12 9.50
C ASN A 285 -32.58 -0.93 9.33
N ALA A 286 -31.46 -0.24 9.13
CA ALA A 286 -30.13 -0.83 9.27
C ALA A 286 -29.97 -1.43 10.68
N GLN A 287 -29.13 -2.45 10.88
CA GLN A 287 -28.84 -2.98 12.22
C GLN A 287 -27.41 -3.51 12.37
N VAL A 288 -26.95 -3.65 13.62
CA VAL A 288 -25.78 -4.45 14.00
C VAL A 288 -26.02 -5.11 15.36
N ASN A 289 -25.49 -6.31 15.57
CA ASN A 289 -25.62 -7.09 16.80
C ASN A 289 -24.38 -6.97 17.70
N GLY A 290 -23.20 -6.80 17.12
CA GLY A 290 -21.98 -6.55 17.89
C GLY A 290 -20.85 -5.99 17.04
N LEU A 291 -19.86 -5.40 17.70
CA LEU A 291 -18.69 -4.83 17.07
C LEU A 291 -17.43 -5.31 17.79
N GLU A 292 -16.35 -5.58 17.07
CA GLU A 292 -15.01 -5.70 17.61
C GLU A 292 -14.07 -4.76 16.84
N ILE A 293 -13.15 -4.12 17.53
CA ILE A 293 -12.15 -3.19 17.00
C ILE A 293 -10.83 -3.63 17.62
N LEU A 294 -9.99 -4.34 16.89
CA LEU A 294 -8.80 -5.01 17.42
C LEU A 294 -7.53 -4.38 16.81
N PRO A 295 -6.45 -4.14 17.58
CA PRO A 295 -5.23 -3.58 17.01
C PRO A 295 -4.58 -4.57 16.06
N ALA A 296 -4.08 -4.11 14.92
CA ALA A 296 -3.18 -4.91 14.09
C ALA A 296 -1.93 -5.27 14.91
N ALA A 297 -1.64 -6.57 15.05
CA ALA A 297 -0.59 -7.04 15.95
C ALA A 297 0.81 -6.57 15.53
N GLY A 298 1.52 -5.89 16.44
CA GLY A 298 2.90 -5.45 16.26
C GLY A 298 3.89 -6.28 17.09
N GLY A 299 5.17 -6.28 16.69
CA GLY A 299 6.23 -7.02 17.40
C GLY A 299 7.60 -6.34 17.35
N THR A 300 8.45 -6.71 18.31
CA THR A 300 9.88 -6.36 18.41
C THR A 300 10.71 -7.64 18.70
N PRO A 301 12.01 -7.68 18.31
CA PRO A 301 12.80 -8.92 18.14
C PRO A 301 13.39 -9.54 19.43
N THR A 302 13.88 -10.80 19.53
CA THR A 302 13.81 -12.04 18.71
C THR A 302 14.50 -13.18 19.51
N PRO A 303 13.92 -14.40 19.66
CA PRO A 303 14.45 -15.55 18.92
C PRO A 303 13.39 -16.56 18.42
N THR A 304 13.62 -17.09 17.22
CA THR A 304 12.86 -18.14 16.51
C THR A 304 12.82 -19.44 17.35
N PRO A 305 11.64 -20.09 17.56
CA PRO A 305 11.20 -21.09 16.57
C PRO A 305 9.68 -21.23 16.32
N THR A 306 9.35 -21.52 15.06
CA THR A 306 8.09 -22.12 14.55
C THR A 306 6.78 -21.33 14.69
N SER A 307 6.32 -20.78 13.57
CA SER A 307 4.96 -20.28 13.36
C SER A 307 3.94 -21.42 13.19
N ALA A 308 2.83 -21.37 13.93
CA ALA A 308 1.61 -22.09 13.57
C ALA A 308 0.78 -21.24 12.59
N PRO A 309 0.10 -21.83 11.59
CA PRO A 309 -0.44 -21.08 10.46
C PRO A 309 -1.76 -20.34 10.79
N SER A 310 -1.90 -19.13 10.25
CA SER A 310 -3.19 -18.46 10.07
C SER A 310 -4.02 -19.21 9.01
N PRO A 311 -5.36 -19.33 9.13
CA PRO A 311 -6.14 -20.16 8.21
C PRO A 311 -6.08 -19.63 6.77
N THR A 312 -5.46 -20.43 5.91
CA THR A 312 -5.54 -20.31 4.46
C THR A 312 -7.00 -20.28 4.02
N PRO A 313 -7.41 -19.46 3.03
CA PRO A 313 -8.63 -19.78 2.27
C PRO A 313 -8.47 -21.20 1.75
N THR A 314 -9.44 -22.09 2.01
CA THR A 314 -9.34 -23.52 1.73
C THR A 314 -8.80 -23.74 0.31
N PRO A 315 -7.59 -24.32 0.15
CA PRO A 315 -7.09 -24.67 -1.17
C PRO A 315 -8.08 -25.65 -1.79
N THR A 316 -8.59 -25.31 -2.96
CA THR A 316 -9.27 -26.27 -3.85
C THR A 316 -8.24 -27.28 -4.34
N GLY A 317 -7.96 -28.27 -3.49
CA GLY A 317 -7.00 -29.34 -3.70
C GLY A 317 -5.62 -29.08 -3.12
N THR A 318 -5.01 -30.12 -2.57
CA THR A 318 -3.55 -30.26 -2.55
C THR A 318 -3.03 -30.06 -3.99
N PRO A 319 -1.95 -29.29 -4.22
CA PRO A 319 -1.36 -29.20 -5.55
C PRO A 319 -1.10 -30.61 -6.12
N PRO A 320 -1.42 -30.89 -7.39
CA PRO A 320 -1.16 -32.19 -7.99
C PRO A 320 0.30 -32.59 -7.80
N ALA A 321 0.54 -33.86 -7.44
CA ALA A 321 1.86 -34.37 -7.12
C ALA A 321 2.88 -34.02 -8.23
N GLY A 322 3.98 -33.36 -7.85
CA GLY A 322 4.98 -32.80 -8.77
C GLY A 322 4.91 -31.27 -8.97
N THR A 323 3.84 -30.61 -8.51
CA THR A 323 3.74 -29.14 -8.56
C THR A 323 4.62 -28.49 -7.47
N PRO A 324 5.52 -27.54 -7.80
CA PRO A 324 6.28 -26.79 -6.81
C PRO A 324 5.39 -25.95 -5.89
N ASN A 325 5.82 -25.75 -4.64
CA ASN A 325 5.08 -24.88 -3.71
C ASN A 325 5.29 -23.40 -4.05
N PHE A 326 4.41 -22.82 -4.86
CA PHE A 326 4.39 -21.39 -5.17
C PHE A 326 3.59 -20.54 -4.15
N GLY A 327 3.16 -21.13 -3.02
CA GLY A 327 2.37 -20.43 -2.01
C GLY A 327 0.89 -20.25 -2.38
N PRO A 328 0.06 -19.71 -1.47
CA PRO A 328 -1.40 -19.63 -1.64
C PRO A 328 -1.87 -18.55 -2.62
N ASN A 329 -0.98 -17.63 -2.99
CA ASN A 329 -1.29 -16.47 -3.84
C ASN A 329 -1.09 -16.73 -5.34
N VAL A 330 -0.76 -17.97 -5.71
CA VAL A 330 -0.54 -18.42 -7.08
C VAL A 330 -1.67 -19.37 -7.47
N TYR A 331 -2.50 -18.93 -8.42
CA TYR A 331 -3.62 -19.70 -8.94
C TYR A 331 -3.20 -20.34 -10.26
N ILE A 332 -3.15 -21.67 -10.31
CA ILE A 332 -2.74 -22.42 -11.51
C ILE A 332 -3.98 -23.06 -12.14
N PHE A 333 -4.42 -22.50 -13.26
CA PHE A 333 -5.54 -23.00 -14.05
C PHE A 333 -5.06 -24.07 -15.04
N ASP A 334 -5.91 -25.08 -15.23
CA ASP A 334 -5.70 -26.22 -16.12
C ASP A 334 -6.88 -26.29 -17.11
N PRO A 335 -6.68 -26.67 -18.38
CA PRO A 335 -7.78 -26.68 -19.38
C PRO A 335 -8.92 -27.65 -19.04
N SER A 336 -8.70 -28.61 -18.13
CA SER A 336 -9.74 -29.50 -17.62
C SER A 336 -10.68 -28.84 -16.59
N MET A 337 -10.33 -27.66 -16.06
CA MET A 337 -11.18 -26.92 -15.12
C MET A 337 -12.37 -26.26 -15.85
N PRO A 338 -13.60 -26.31 -15.29
CA PRO A 338 -14.74 -25.62 -15.89
C PRO A 338 -14.49 -24.11 -16.02
N SER A 339 -14.77 -23.52 -17.19
CA SER A 339 -14.56 -22.08 -17.41
C SER A 339 -15.32 -21.20 -16.42
N SER A 340 -16.48 -21.64 -15.93
CA SER A 340 -17.23 -20.95 -14.87
C SER A 340 -16.50 -20.93 -13.52
N THR A 341 -15.77 -21.99 -13.18
CA THR A 341 -14.94 -22.06 -11.96
C THR A 341 -13.73 -21.13 -12.09
N ILE A 342 -13.04 -21.16 -13.23
CA ILE A 342 -11.93 -20.25 -13.53
C ILE A 342 -12.43 -18.80 -13.44
N GLN A 343 -13.49 -18.44 -14.20
CA GLN A 343 -14.06 -17.10 -14.22
C GLN A 343 -14.46 -16.62 -12.82
N SER A 344 -15.10 -17.46 -12.01
CA SER A 344 -15.46 -17.11 -10.62
C SER A 344 -14.24 -16.78 -9.76
N THR A 345 -13.10 -17.46 -9.98
CA THR A 345 -11.83 -17.14 -9.29
C THR A 345 -11.24 -15.82 -9.80
N LEU A 346 -11.25 -15.59 -11.11
CA LEU A 346 -10.77 -14.34 -11.71
C LEU A 346 -11.57 -13.13 -11.21
N ASP A 347 -12.91 -13.23 -11.19
CA ASP A 347 -13.81 -12.18 -10.72
C ASP A 347 -13.65 -11.90 -9.22
N ALA A 348 -13.43 -12.95 -8.41
CA ALA A 348 -13.16 -12.82 -6.98
C ALA A 348 -11.83 -12.13 -6.68
N ILE A 349 -10.80 -12.35 -7.50
CA ILE A 349 -9.51 -11.66 -7.36
C ILE A 349 -9.60 -10.23 -7.91
N TYR A 350 -10.26 -10.02 -9.05
CA TYR A 350 -10.48 -8.69 -9.61
C TYR A 350 -11.25 -7.78 -8.65
N SER A 351 -12.36 -8.25 -8.08
CA SER A 351 -13.15 -7.47 -7.11
C SER A 351 -12.39 -7.10 -5.82
N GLN A 352 -11.39 -7.89 -5.42
CA GLN A 352 -10.48 -7.53 -4.33
C GLN A 352 -9.41 -6.53 -4.75
N GLN A 353 -8.94 -6.59 -6.00
CA GLN A 353 -7.78 -5.84 -6.47
C GLN A 353 -8.09 -4.61 -7.31
N GLN A 354 -9.31 -4.42 -7.79
CA GLN A 354 -9.68 -3.35 -8.72
C GLN A 354 -9.35 -1.95 -8.17
N THR A 355 -9.65 -1.70 -6.89
CA THR A 355 -9.40 -0.44 -6.18
C THR A 355 -8.22 -0.51 -5.19
N ASN A 356 -7.52 -1.64 -5.13
CA ASN A 356 -6.56 -1.93 -4.06
C ASN A 356 -5.16 -1.36 -4.32
N GLN A 357 -5.08 -0.07 -4.63
CA GLN A 357 -3.87 0.60 -5.10
C GLN A 357 -2.68 0.43 -4.14
N PHE A 358 -2.88 0.54 -2.83
CA PHE A 358 -1.79 0.50 -1.83
C PHE A 358 -1.84 -0.72 -0.89
N GLY A 359 -2.69 -1.71 -1.17
CA GLY A 359 -2.79 -2.91 -0.34
C GLY A 359 -1.58 -3.85 -0.43
N THR A 360 -1.54 -4.81 0.48
CA THR A 360 -0.48 -5.84 0.60
C THR A 360 -0.76 -7.11 -0.21
N ASN A 361 -1.98 -7.28 -0.72
CA ASN A 361 -2.34 -8.43 -1.55
C ASN A 361 -1.56 -8.42 -2.88
N ARG A 362 -1.11 -9.60 -3.30
CA ARG A 362 -0.31 -9.87 -4.50
C ARG A 362 -0.84 -11.17 -5.11
N TYR A 363 -1.00 -11.25 -6.42
CA TYR A 363 -1.52 -12.45 -7.09
C TYR A 363 -0.80 -12.75 -8.41
N ALA A 364 -0.59 -14.04 -8.68
CA ALA A 364 -0.22 -14.51 -10.01
C ALA A 364 -1.24 -15.54 -10.50
N LEU A 365 -1.76 -15.30 -11.70
CA LEU A 365 -2.80 -16.07 -12.38
C LEU A 365 -2.15 -16.84 -13.53
N LEU A 366 -1.78 -18.09 -13.26
CA LEU A 366 -1.00 -18.94 -14.15
C LEU A 366 -1.94 -19.85 -14.95
N PHE A 367 -1.79 -19.87 -16.27
CA PHE A 367 -2.57 -20.72 -17.17
C PHE A 367 -1.64 -21.76 -17.80
N LYS A 368 -1.91 -23.05 -17.57
CA LYS A 368 -1.19 -24.13 -18.27
C LYS A 368 -1.49 -24.12 -19.78
N PRO A 369 -0.62 -24.71 -20.63
CA PRO A 369 -0.89 -24.90 -22.05
C PRO A 369 -2.29 -25.50 -22.32
N GLY A 370 -3.01 -24.91 -23.27
CA GLY A 370 -4.38 -25.26 -23.68
C GLY A 370 -5.25 -24.02 -23.93
N THR A 371 -6.56 -24.24 -24.09
CA THR A 371 -7.53 -23.19 -24.45
C THR A 371 -8.55 -22.94 -23.35
N TYR A 372 -8.82 -21.68 -23.06
CA TYR A 372 -9.71 -21.21 -21.99
C TYR A 372 -10.73 -20.21 -22.56
N ASN A 373 -12.01 -20.38 -22.23
CA ASN A 373 -13.07 -19.46 -22.64
C ASN A 373 -13.46 -18.57 -21.44
N VAL A 374 -12.67 -17.51 -21.19
CA VAL A 374 -12.76 -16.64 -20.00
C VAL A 374 -12.41 -15.19 -20.34
N THR A 375 -12.88 -14.25 -19.53
CA THR A 375 -12.42 -12.85 -19.54
C THR A 375 -11.65 -12.56 -18.26
N VAL A 376 -10.37 -12.19 -18.38
CA VAL A 376 -9.49 -11.87 -17.25
C VAL A 376 -9.46 -10.36 -17.07
N ASN A 377 -10.17 -9.82 -16.08
CA ASN A 377 -10.01 -8.40 -15.71
C ASN A 377 -8.87 -8.28 -14.67
N VAL A 378 -7.91 -7.37 -14.91
CA VAL A 378 -6.64 -7.31 -14.17
C VAL A 378 -6.62 -6.11 -13.24
N GLY A 379 -6.72 -6.37 -11.93
CA GLY A 379 -6.63 -5.37 -10.86
C GLY A 379 -5.18 -5.05 -10.47
N PHE A 380 -5.00 -4.22 -9.44
CA PHE A 380 -3.68 -3.94 -8.87
C PHE A 380 -2.95 -5.21 -8.44
N TYR A 381 -1.62 -5.20 -8.51
CA TYR A 381 -0.70 -6.28 -8.11
C TYR A 381 -1.08 -7.68 -8.58
N THR A 382 -1.54 -7.77 -9.84
CA THR A 382 -1.99 -9.01 -10.45
C THR A 382 -1.20 -9.24 -11.74
N GLN A 383 -0.54 -10.38 -11.87
CA GLN A 383 0.08 -10.82 -13.12
C GLN A 383 -0.70 -11.97 -13.74
N VAL A 384 -0.92 -11.93 -15.05
CA VAL A 384 -1.57 -12.99 -15.83
C VAL A 384 -0.51 -13.67 -16.69
N LEU A 385 -0.19 -14.94 -16.41
CA LEU A 385 0.98 -15.61 -16.96
C LEU A 385 0.58 -16.89 -17.69
N GLY A 386 0.92 -17.02 -18.96
CA GLY A 386 0.87 -18.31 -19.65
C GLY A 386 2.10 -19.16 -19.35
N LEU A 387 1.91 -20.42 -18.98
CA LEU A 387 2.98 -21.39 -18.72
C LEU A 387 3.42 -22.15 -20.00
N GLY A 388 3.17 -21.55 -21.17
CA GLY A 388 3.63 -22.03 -22.47
C GLY A 388 5.12 -21.84 -22.71
N ARG A 389 5.69 -22.56 -23.67
CA ARG A 389 7.00 -22.20 -24.22
C ARG A 389 6.87 -21.08 -25.27
N SER A 390 5.73 -21.05 -25.95
CA SER A 390 5.26 -20.00 -26.86
C SER A 390 3.94 -19.40 -26.33
N PRO A 391 3.59 -18.14 -26.66
CA PRO A 391 2.27 -17.58 -26.35
C PRO A 391 1.12 -18.40 -26.95
N ASP A 392 1.33 -18.98 -28.14
CA ASP A 392 0.40 -19.88 -28.82
C ASP A 392 -0.01 -21.11 -28.00
N ASP A 393 0.83 -21.53 -27.04
CA ASP A 393 0.53 -22.71 -26.21
C ASP A 393 -0.62 -22.43 -25.23
N VAL A 394 -0.91 -21.16 -24.90
CA VAL A 394 -1.93 -20.74 -23.91
C VAL A 394 -2.90 -19.78 -24.57
N VAL A 395 -4.11 -20.26 -24.90
CA VAL A 395 -5.10 -19.49 -25.66
C VAL A 395 -6.27 -19.05 -24.79
N ILE A 396 -6.47 -17.74 -24.65
CA ILE A 396 -7.62 -17.11 -24.02
C ILE A 396 -8.62 -16.70 -25.12
N ASN A 397 -9.70 -17.47 -25.28
CA ASN A 397 -10.87 -17.10 -26.07
C ASN A 397 -11.75 -16.15 -25.25
N GLY A 398 -11.51 -14.85 -25.42
CA GLY A 398 -11.96 -13.80 -24.53
C GLY A 398 -10.89 -12.72 -24.46
N ALA A 399 -10.85 -11.95 -23.37
CA ALA A 399 -9.93 -10.82 -23.24
C ALA A 399 -9.11 -10.90 -21.94
N VAL A 400 -7.94 -10.26 -21.95
CA VAL A 400 -7.15 -9.95 -20.75
C VAL A 400 -7.16 -8.43 -20.62
N ASN A 401 -8.16 -7.94 -19.89
CA ASN A 401 -8.54 -6.53 -19.85
C ASN A 401 -7.94 -5.82 -18.63
N LEU A 402 -7.47 -4.60 -18.88
CA LEU A 402 -7.20 -3.60 -17.88
C LEU A 402 -8.10 -2.40 -18.22
N ASP A 403 -9.07 -2.11 -17.33
CA ASP A 403 -10.02 -0.99 -17.45
C ASP A 403 -9.73 0.12 -16.43
N ALA A 404 -10.37 1.28 -16.60
CA ALA A 404 -10.28 2.39 -15.65
C ALA A 404 -11.64 2.73 -14.99
N ALA A 405 -12.58 1.78 -14.96
CA ALA A 405 -13.93 2.01 -14.44
C ALA A 405 -13.92 2.42 -12.96
N TRP A 406 -12.97 1.91 -12.19
CA TRP A 406 -12.78 2.23 -10.76
C TRP A 406 -12.51 3.71 -10.48
N MET A 407 -11.97 4.43 -11.47
CA MET A 407 -11.67 5.87 -11.41
C MET A 407 -12.41 6.64 -12.52
N ASN A 408 -13.60 6.17 -12.92
CA ASN A 408 -14.49 6.81 -13.91
C ASN A 408 -13.84 7.04 -15.29
N GLY A 409 -13.02 6.09 -15.76
CA GLY A 409 -12.32 6.17 -17.03
C GLY A 409 -10.94 6.83 -16.95
N ASN A 410 -10.54 7.39 -15.80
CA ASN A 410 -9.20 7.90 -15.60
C ASN A 410 -8.19 6.76 -15.35
N ALA A 411 -7.34 6.49 -16.32
CA ALA A 411 -6.33 5.44 -16.26
C ALA A 411 -5.01 5.88 -15.60
N THR A 412 -4.81 7.16 -15.23
CA THR A 412 -3.52 7.66 -14.71
C THR A 412 -3.03 7.03 -13.40
N GLN A 413 -3.83 6.16 -12.76
CA GLN A 413 -3.44 5.41 -11.57
C GLN A 413 -3.48 3.88 -11.78
N ASN A 414 -3.61 3.40 -13.02
CA ASN A 414 -3.62 1.98 -13.36
C ASN A 414 -2.21 1.37 -13.36
N PHE A 415 -1.65 1.20 -12.17
CA PHE A 415 -0.29 0.72 -11.94
C PHE A 415 -0.19 -0.77 -11.58
N TRP A 416 1.06 -1.24 -11.51
CA TRP A 416 1.54 -2.45 -10.83
C TRP A 416 0.80 -3.73 -11.20
N ARG A 417 0.77 -4.09 -12.48
CA ARG A 417 0.14 -5.33 -12.97
C ARG A 417 0.81 -5.78 -14.26
N GLY A 418 0.36 -6.86 -14.90
CA GLY A 418 0.93 -7.26 -16.18
C GLY A 418 0.30 -8.51 -16.78
N ALA A 419 0.57 -8.75 -18.06
CA ALA A 419 0.27 -10.03 -18.70
C ALA A 419 1.45 -10.51 -19.56
N GLU A 420 1.70 -11.82 -19.55
CA GLU A 420 2.86 -12.42 -20.19
C GLU A 420 2.58 -13.78 -20.85
N ASN A 421 3.19 -13.99 -22.03
CA ASN A 421 3.36 -15.31 -22.67
C ASN A 421 2.04 -16.06 -22.93
N LEU A 422 1.06 -15.38 -23.50
CA LEU A 422 -0.27 -15.92 -23.80
C LEU A 422 -0.88 -15.33 -25.08
N LYS A 423 -1.74 -16.11 -25.74
CA LYS A 423 -2.53 -15.72 -26.91
C LYS A 423 -3.92 -15.27 -26.46
N ILE A 424 -4.37 -14.12 -26.96
CA ILE A 424 -5.67 -13.52 -26.66
C ILE A 424 -6.49 -13.43 -27.95
N ILE A 425 -7.69 -13.99 -27.94
CA ILE A 425 -8.64 -13.92 -29.05
C ILE A 425 -9.89 -13.15 -28.57
N PRO A 426 -9.87 -11.81 -28.61
CA PRO A 426 -10.95 -10.98 -28.07
C PRO A 426 -12.25 -11.18 -28.84
N SER A 427 -13.30 -11.61 -28.13
CA SER A 427 -14.62 -11.91 -28.72
C SER A 427 -15.29 -10.70 -29.39
N GLY A 428 -15.00 -9.48 -28.92
CA GLY A 428 -15.41 -8.22 -29.54
C GLY A 428 -14.40 -7.63 -30.53
N GLY A 429 -13.32 -8.35 -30.86
CA GLY A 429 -12.24 -7.87 -31.73
C GLY A 429 -11.29 -6.84 -31.09
N TRP A 430 -11.48 -6.49 -29.83
CA TRP A 430 -10.63 -5.55 -29.07
C TRP A 430 -10.25 -6.13 -27.70
N ASN A 431 -8.96 -6.13 -27.39
CA ASN A 431 -8.46 -6.28 -26.03
C ASN A 431 -8.20 -4.87 -25.45
N LYS A 432 -8.65 -4.58 -24.22
CA LYS A 432 -8.39 -3.27 -23.58
C LYS A 432 -7.22 -3.37 -22.62
N TRP A 433 -6.23 -2.48 -22.76
CA TRP A 433 -5.13 -2.33 -21.83
C TRP A 433 -4.90 -0.86 -21.48
N ALA A 434 -5.85 -0.27 -20.73
CA ALA A 434 -5.85 1.14 -20.33
C ALA A 434 -4.84 1.42 -19.19
N ALA A 435 -3.57 1.15 -19.45
CA ALA A 435 -2.48 1.16 -18.50
C ALA A 435 -1.96 2.56 -18.15
N ALA A 436 -1.36 2.66 -16.96
CA ALA A 436 -0.33 3.65 -16.63
C ALA A 436 1.04 2.96 -16.48
N GLN A 437 2.00 3.58 -15.80
CA GLN A 437 3.34 3.03 -15.55
C GLN A 437 3.30 1.66 -14.83
N ALA A 438 4.37 0.86 -14.96
CA ALA A 438 4.54 -0.48 -14.37
C ALA A 438 3.35 -1.43 -14.61
N SER A 439 2.84 -1.41 -15.85
CA SER A 439 1.75 -2.29 -16.32
C SER A 439 2.10 -2.96 -17.66
N PRO A 440 3.23 -3.68 -17.78
CA PRO A 440 3.73 -4.19 -19.05
C PRO A 440 2.87 -5.31 -19.65
N LEU A 441 2.87 -5.36 -20.99
CA LEU A 441 2.51 -6.52 -21.78
C LEU A 441 3.78 -7.09 -22.42
N HIS A 442 4.20 -8.28 -21.98
CA HIS A 442 5.33 -9.01 -22.55
C HIS A 442 4.84 -10.20 -23.34
N ARG A 443 5.38 -10.43 -24.53
CA ARG A 443 5.27 -11.73 -25.20
C ARG A 443 3.81 -12.18 -25.37
N VAL A 444 2.89 -11.26 -25.69
CA VAL A 444 1.46 -11.60 -25.91
C VAL A 444 1.15 -11.68 -27.40
N ASP A 445 0.21 -12.55 -27.77
CA ASP A 445 -0.32 -12.65 -29.13
C ASP A 445 -1.80 -12.25 -29.16
N ILE A 446 -2.07 -10.99 -29.51
CA ILE A 446 -3.42 -10.44 -29.61
C ILE A 446 -3.92 -10.63 -31.05
N GLN A 447 -4.80 -11.62 -31.21
CA GLN A 447 -5.51 -11.90 -32.46
C GLN A 447 -6.71 -10.95 -32.64
N GLY A 448 -6.41 -9.66 -32.70
CA GLY A 448 -7.38 -8.58 -32.78
C GLY A 448 -6.72 -7.22 -32.61
N ASN A 449 -7.52 -6.23 -32.22
CA ASN A 449 -7.07 -4.87 -31.95
C ASN A 449 -6.73 -4.67 -30.46
N LEU A 450 -5.91 -3.67 -30.15
CA LEU A 450 -5.50 -3.32 -28.79
C LEU A 450 -5.88 -1.87 -28.47
N LEU A 451 -6.70 -1.65 -27.44
CA LEU A 451 -7.16 -0.33 -27.01
C LEU A 451 -6.42 0.11 -25.75
N LEU A 452 -5.65 1.20 -25.81
CA LEU A 452 -4.76 1.61 -24.71
C LEU A 452 -5.38 2.63 -23.75
N TRP A 453 -6.67 2.93 -23.83
CA TRP A 453 -7.35 3.95 -23.03
C TRP A 453 -8.80 3.56 -22.71
N ASP A 454 -9.46 4.34 -21.84
CA ASP A 454 -10.83 4.04 -21.37
C ASP A 454 -11.69 5.30 -21.14
N GLY A 455 -11.66 6.25 -22.08
CA GLY A 455 -12.50 7.46 -22.05
C GLY A 455 -11.90 8.67 -21.33
N GLY A 456 -11.07 8.47 -20.30
CA GLY A 456 -10.39 9.54 -19.54
C GLY A 456 -8.91 9.72 -19.91
N TRP A 457 -8.12 10.33 -19.01
CA TRP A 457 -6.66 10.45 -19.18
C TRP A 457 -5.96 9.09 -19.00
N ALA A 458 -4.80 8.92 -19.63
CA ALA A 458 -3.96 7.73 -19.49
C ALA A 458 -2.47 8.09 -19.62
N SER A 459 -1.59 7.45 -18.84
CA SER A 459 -0.15 7.75 -18.77
C SER A 459 0.70 6.47 -18.73
N GLY A 460 0.44 5.58 -19.69
CA GLY A 460 1.21 4.38 -19.93
C GLY A 460 2.52 4.68 -20.68
N GLY A 461 3.22 3.67 -21.18
CA GLY A 461 2.96 2.25 -21.00
C GLY A 461 3.91 1.44 -21.87
N PHE A 462 3.92 0.12 -21.66
CA PHE A 462 4.98 -0.74 -22.15
C PHE A 462 4.43 -1.98 -22.86
N LEU A 463 4.88 -2.20 -24.10
CA LEU A 463 4.65 -3.40 -24.89
C LEU A 463 6.00 -3.94 -25.38
N ALA A 464 6.24 -5.25 -25.24
CA ALA A 464 7.45 -5.87 -25.74
C ALA A 464 7.29 -7.31 -26.19
N ASP A 465 8.12 -7.74 -27.15
CA ASP A 465 8.18 -9.11 -27.70
C ASP A 465 6.81 -9.64 -28.18
N SER A 466 5.86 -8.76 -28.52
CA SER A 466 4.44 -9.08 -28.67
C SER A 466 3.94 -8.93 -30.11
N LEU A 467 2.82 -9.58 -30.40
CA LEU A 467 2.15 -9.52 -31.71
C LEU A 467 0.72 -9.01 -31.52
N VAL A 468 0.32 -8.01 -32.30
CA VAL A 468 -1.06 -7.51 -32.38
C VAL A 468 -1.46 -7.55 -33.85
N THR A 469 -2.36 -8.46 -34.24
CA THR A 469 -2.69 -8.64 -35.67
C THR A 469 -3.51 -7.50 -36.26
N GLY A 470 -4.27 -6.79 -35.42
CA GLY A 470 -5.09 -5.64 -35.81
C GLY A 470 -4.41 -4.30 -35.56
N GLN A 471 -5.23 -3.29 -35.28
CA GLN A 471 -4.79 -1.94 -34.91
C GLN A 471 -4.55 -1.83 -33.41
N THR A 472 -3.45 -1.21 -33.02
CA THR A 472 -3.27 -0.65 -31.67
C THR A 472 -3.69 0.80 -31.69
N GLN A 473 -4.57 1.20 -30.77
CA GLN A 473 -5.08 2.57 -30.65
C GLN A 473 -4.67 3.18 -29.31
N SER A 474 -3.86 4.24 -29.34
CA SER A 474 -3.38 4.95 -28.15
C SER A 474 -4.51 5.72 -27.44
N GLY A 475 -5.41 6.33 -28.22
CA GLY A 475 -6.44 7.23 -27.73
C GLY A 475 -5.85 8.41 -26.97
N SER A 476 -6.18 8.51 -25.68
CA SER A 476 -5.73 9.58 -24.78
C SER A 476 -4.41 9.31 -24.06
N GLN A 477 -3.73 8.19 -24.37
CA GLN A 477 -2.40 7.91 -23.83
C GLN A 477 -1.43 9.05 -24.12
N GLN A 478 -0.90 9.66 -23.06
CA GLN A 478 0.06 10.76 -23.13
C GLN A 478 1.33 10.36 -23.89
N GLN A 479 1.86 9.18 -23.55
CA GLN A 479 3.04 8.58 -24.17
C GLN A 479 2.90 7.04 -24.24
N TRP A 480 3.77 6.38 -25.00
CA TRP A 480 3.83 4.91 -25.06
C TRP A 480 5.21 4.42 -25.55
N PHE A 481 5.63 3.25 -25.09
CA PHE A 481 6.81 2.53 -25.58
C PHE A 481 6.46 1.13 -26.08
N SER A 482 6.96 0.78 -27.26
CA SER A 482 6.78 -0.52 -27.91
C SER A 482 8.12 -0.99 -28.48
N ARG A 483 8.52 -2.24 -28.21
CA ARG A 483 9.80 -2.77 -28.70
C ARG A 483 9.81 -4.25 -29.08
N ASN A 484 10.52 -4.58 -30.16
CA ASN A 484 10.55 -5.94 -30.73
C ASN A 484 9.14 -6.51 -31.00
N ASP A 485 8.16 -5.65 -31.25
CA ASP A 485 6.78 -6.06 -31.49
C ASP A 485 6.49 -6.27 -32.98
N GLN A 486 5.35 -6.88 -33.27
CA GLN A 486 4.73 -6.90 -34.60
C GLN A 486 3.30 -6.39 -34.50
N LEU A 487 3.04 -5.22 -35.07
CA LEU A 487 1.75 -4.54 -35.07
C LEU A 487 1.13 -4.57 -36.47
N GLY A 488 -0.17 -4.82 -36.57
CA GLY A 488 -0.90 -4.72 -37.84
C GLY A 488 -1.05 -3.27 -38.30
N SER A 489 -1.33 -2.35 -37.36
CA SER A 489 -1.18 -0.90 -37.54
C SER A 489 -1.18 -0.17 -36.19
N TRP A 490 -0.77 1.09 -36.18
CA TRP A 490 -0.86 1.99 -35.03
C TRP A 490 -1.80 3.18 -35.32
N ASN A 491 -2.50 3.69 -34.30
CA ASN A 491 -3.35 4.87 -34.40
C ASN A 491 -3.34 5.74 -33.13
N GLY A 492 -3.11 7.04 -33.33
CA GLY A 492 -3.09 8.05 -32.27
C GLY A 492 -1.70 8.36 -31.74
N GLY A 493 -1.57 9.50 -31.08
CA GLY A 493 -0.32 10.01 -30.52
C GLY A 493 -0.59 11.34 -29.83
N VAL A 494 -0.08 11.55 -28.62
CA VAL A 494 -0.37 12.75 -27.80
C VAL A 494 0.90 13.58 -27.58
N TRP A 495 1.90 13.06 -26.86
CA TRP A 495 3.17 13.77 -26.62
C TRP A 495 4.42 13.01 -27.07
N ASN A 496 4.48 11.69 -26.86
CA ASN A 496 5.70 10.91 -27.12
C ASN A 496 5.38 9.42 -27.37
N MET A 497 5.37 8.98 -28.63
CA MET A 497 5.11 7.58 -28.99
C MET A 497 6.37 6.96 -29.60
N VAL A 498 6.95 5.95 -28.95
CA VAL A 498 8.30 5.46 -29.26
C VAL A 498 8.32 3.98 -29.62
N PHE A 499 8.89 3.67 -30.79
CA PHE A 499 8.94 2.32 -31.35
C PHE A 499 10.39 1.90 -31.63
N VAL A 500 10.83 0.76 -31.08
CA VAL A 500 12.20 0.27 -31.24
C VAL A 500 12.22 -1.18 -31.72
N GLY A 501 12.71 -1.43 -32.93
CA GLY A 501 12.67 -2.78 -33.51
C GLY A 501 11.25 -3.31 -33.76
N VAL A 502 10.26 -2.43 -33.94
CA VAL A 502 8.86 -2.82 -34.13
C VAL A 502 8.54 -2.99 -35.62
N ASN A 503 8.03 -4.16 -35.99
CA ASN A 503 7.46 -4.41 -37.31
C ASN A 503 6.05 -3.80 -37.37
N GLY A 504 5.77 -3.01 -38.40
CA GLY A 504 4.46 -2.33 -38.55
C GLY A 504 4.29 -1.07 -37.68
N ALA A 505 5.38 -0.53 -37.14
CA ALA A 505 5.41 0.82 -36.56
C ALA A 505 4.93 1.88 -37.57
N PRO A 506 4.36 3.02 -37.11
CA PRO A 506 4.12 4.16 -37.97
C PRO A 506 5.46 4.72 -38.52
N PRO A 507 5.46 5.51 -39.61
CA PRO A 507 6.66 6.24 -40.02
C PRO A 507 7.07 7.29 -38.95
N PRO A 508 8.38 7.53 -38.74
CA PRO A 508 8.83 8.60 -37.86
C PRO A 508 8.29 9.94 -38.35
N SER A 509 7.69 10.70 -37.44
CA SER A 509 6.97 11.94 -37.78
C SER A 509 6.99 13.02 -36.69
N PHE A 510 7.75 12.81 -35.61
CA PHE A 510 7.92 13.78 -34.53
C PHE A 510 8.31 15.18 -35.08
N PRO A 511 7.69 16.27 -34.58
CA PRO A 511 6.84 16.35 -33.39
C PRO A 511 5.34 16.10 -33.64
N ASN A 512 4.87 15.93 -34.88
CA ASN A 512 3.44 15.83 -35.16
C ASN A 512 3.11 14.99 -36.41
N PRO A 513 2.54 13.77 -36.26
CA PRO A 513 2.29 13.07 -34.99
C PRO A 513 3.60 12.77 -34.22
N PRO A 514 3.58 12.60 -32.89
CA PRO A 514 4.78 12.52 -32.05
C PRO A 514 5.47 11.14 -32.08
N GLU A 515 5.65 10.57 -33.26
CA GLU A 515 6.17 9.21 -33.44
C GLU A 515 7.70 9.21 -33.61
N THR A 516 8.41 8.65 -32.63
CA THR A 516 9.85 8.36 -32.62
C THR A 516 10.06 6.91 -33.05
N VAL A 517 10.90 6.64 -34.05
CA VAL A 517 11.06 5.28 -34.60
C VAL A 517 12.53 4.91 -34.79
N VAL A 518 12.97 3.87 -34.09
CA VAL A 518 14.30 3.26 -34.23
C VAL A 518 14.15 1.88 -34.83
N ASN A 519 14.73 1.65 -36.01
CA ASN A 519 14.46 0.46 -36.83
C ASN A 519 14.79 -0.89 -36.16
N GLN A 520 15.74 -0.92 -35.24
CA GLN A 520 16.24 -2.13 -34.58
C GLN A 520 16.56 -1.86 -33.12
N THR A 521 16.28 -2.82 -32.24
CA THR A 521 16.70 -2.81 -30.83
C THR A 521 18.17 -3.23 -30.75
N PRO A 522 19.13 -2.34 -30.40
CA PRO A 522 20.56 -2.62 -30.62
C PRO A 522 21.10 -3.79 -29.81
N VAL A 523 20.66 -3.92 -28.54
CA VAL A 523 21.02 -5.05 -27.67
C VAL A 523 19.95 -5.25 -26.61
N ILE A 524 19.44 -6.47 -26.47
CA ILE A 524 18.37 -6.80 -25.51
C ILE A 524 18.35 -8.30 -25.22
N ARG A 525 17.92 -8.66 -24.02
CA ARG A 525 17.54 -10.02 -23.63
C ARG A 525 16.13 -9.93 -23.09
N GLU A 526 15.20 -10.66 -23.68
CA GLU A 526 13.81 -10.63 -23.20
C GLU A 526 13.72 -11.21 -21.77
N LYS A 527 12.66 -10.82 -21.05
CA LYS A 527 12.44 -11.17 -19.65
C LYS A 527 12.45 -12.71 -19.43
N PRO A 528 13.09 -13.22 -18.36
CA PRO A 528 12.93 -14.61 -17.96
C PRO A 528 11.49 -14.91 -17.53
N PHE A 529 10.96 -16.07 -17.91
CA PHE A 529 9.57 -16.46 -17.60
C PHE A 529 9.43 -17.93 -17.18
N LEU A 530 8.44 -18.20 -16.34
CA LEU A 530 8.10 -19.55 -15.87
C LEU A 530 7.26 -20.28 -16.94
N TYR A 531 7.60 -21.52 -17.25
CA TYR A 531 6.80 -22.38 -18.13
C TYR A 531 6.80 -23.84 -17.67
N ILE A 532 5.92 -24.66 -18.24
CA ILE A 532 5.92 -26.12 -18.06
C ILE A 532 6.18 -26.87 -19.36
N ASP A 533 6.93 -27.96 -19.29
CA ASP A 533 7.12 -28.88 -20.42
C ASP A 533 5.89 -29.81 -20.61
N GLN A 534 5.91 -30.60 -21.69
CA GLN A 534 4.87 -31.58 -22.00
C GLN A 534 4.73 -32.72 -20.98
N SER A 535 5.71 -32.89 -20.09
CA SER A 535 5.68 -33.85 -18.97
C SER A 535 5.21 -33.22 -17.65
N GLY A 536 4.90 -31.92 -17.65
CA GLY A 536 4.46 -31.16 -16.47
C GLY A 536 5.59 -30.64 -15.58
N ASN A 537 6.86 -30.74 -16.01
CA ASN A 537 7.99 -30.22 -15.24
C ASN A 537 8.07 -28.69 -15.42
N TYR A 538 8.32 -27.97 -14.32
CA TYR A 538 8.46 -26.52 -14.33
C TYR A 538 9.92 -26.09 -14.61
N TYR A 539 10.06 -25.05 -15.41
CA TYR A 539 11.33 -24.40 -15.74
C TYR A 539 11.15 -22.88 -15.76
N VAL A 540 12.23 -22.15 -15.50
CA VAL A 540 12.35 -20.76 -15.93
C VAL A 540 13.16 -20.73 -17.22
N PHE A 541 12.57 -20.20 -18.29
CA PHE A 541 13.30 -19.93 -19.52
C PHE A 541 14.01 -18.59 -19.41
N VAL A 542 15.30 -18.57 -19.75
CA VAL A 542 16.13 -17.37 -19.89
C VAL A 542 16.41 -17.17 -21.37
N PRO A 543 15.77 -16.20 -22.05
CA PRO A 543 16.04 -15.87 -23.44
C PRO A 543 17.52 -15.55 -23.69
N ALA A 544 18.01 -15.83 -24.90
CA ALA A 544 19.35 -15.44 -25.32
C ALA A 544 19.44 -13.93 -25.54
N LEU A 545 20.65 -13.37 -25.36
CA LEU A 545 20.95 -12.01 -25.78
C LEU A 545 20.80 -11.90 -27.31
N ARG A 546 20.06 -10.89 -27.77
CA ARG A 546 19.95 -10.50 -29.18
C ARG A 546 20.63 -9.15 -29.40
N SER A 547 21.13 -8.93 -30.62
CA SER A 547 21.61 -7.63 -31.08
C SER A 547 20.90 -7.25 -32.38
N ASN A 548 20.65 -5.96 -32.56
CA ASN A 548 19.97 -5.40 -33.73
C ASN A 548 18.65 -6.12 -34.06
N SER A 549 17.86 -6.47 -33.05
CA SER A 549 16.65 -7.27 -33.21
C SER A 549 15.48 -6.43 -33.74
N GLN A 550 14.58 -7.09 -34.45
CA GLN A 550 13.32 -6.53 -34.91
C GLN A 550 12.25 -7.62 -34.83
N GLY A 551 11.06 -7.28 -34.34
CA GLY A 551 9.97 -8.23 -34.11
C GLY A 551 10.26 -9.31 -33.05
N THR A 552 9.25 -10.16 -32.85
CA THR A 552 9.21 -11.07 -31.71
C THR A 552 10.26 -12.18 -31.81
N THR A 553 10.66 -12.72 -30.67
CA THR A 553 11.56 -13.87 -30.52
C THR A 553 10.94 -15.19 -30.97
N TRP A 554 9.61 -15.26 -31.06
CA TRP A 554 8.87 -16.53 -31.01
C TRP A 554 7.94 -16.79 -32.22
N ALA A 555 7.50 -15.76 -32.95
CA ALA A 555 6.60 -15.95 -34.08
C ALA A 555 7.22 -16.77 -35.23
N ASN A 556 8.56 -16.78 -35.32
CA ASN A 556 9.33 -17.51 -36.33
C ASN A 556 9.98 -18.81 -35.80
N GLY A 557 9.51 -19.34 -34.66
CA GLY A 557 9.95 -20.61 -34.09
C GLY A 557 10.43 -20.50 -32.64
N THR A 558 11.03 -21.58 -32.12
CA THR A 558 11.47 -21.64 -30.72
C THR A 558 12.55 -20.59 -30.43
N PRO A 559 12.36 -19.68 -29.45
CA PRO A 559 13.36 -18.67 -29.13
C PRO A 559 14.61 -19.32 -28.52
N ALA A 560 15.79 -18.87 -28.97
CA ALA A 560 17.07 -19.26 -28.40
C ALA A 560 17.19 -18.79 -26.95
N GLY A 561 17.85 -19.60 -26.10
CA GLY A 561 18.02 -19.35 -24.68
C GLY A 561 18.18 -20.66 -23.89
N THR A 562 18.13 -20.58 -22.57
CA THR A 562 18.35 -21.73 -21.66
C THR A 562 17.14 -21.96 -20.75
N SER A 563 16.69 -23.21 -20.62
CA SER A 563 15.68 -23.60 -19.64
C SER A 563 16.34 -24.10 -18.36
N ILE A 564 16.19 -23.36 -17.26
CA ILE A 564 16.69 -23.75 -15.94
C ILE A 564 15.55 -24.49 -15.21
N PRO A 565 15.74 -25.75 -14.76
CA PRO A 565 14.69 -26.48 -14.05
C PRO A 565 14.39 -25.83 -12.70
N ILE A 566 13.11 -25.84 -12.29
CA ILE A 566 12.69 -25.18 -11.05
C ILE A 566 13.41 -25.69 -9.79
N SER A 567 13.97 -26.90 -9.83
CA SER A 567 14.80 -27.48 -8.76
C SER A 567 16.14 -26.76 -8.54
N GLN A 568 16.54 -25.89 -9.46
CA GLN A 568 17.69 -24.98 -9.31
C GLN A 568 17.26 -23.57 -8.83
N PHE A 569 16.03 -23.41 -8.37
CA PHE A 569 15.52 -22.19 -7.73
C PHE A 569 15.19 -22.45 -6.27
N TYR A 570 15.58 -21.51 -5.41
CA TYR A 570 14.94 -21.33 -4.11
C TYR A 570 13.66 -20.53 -4.34
N ILE A 571 12.53 -21.17 -4.06
CA ILE A 571 11.21 -20.52 -4.11
C ILE A 571 11.00 -19.85 -2.76
N ALA A 572 11.20 -18.53 -2.74
CA ALA A 572 11.06 -17.72 -1.54
C ALA A 572 9.58 -17.41 -1.25
N HIS A 573 9.26 -17.36 0.04
CA HIS A 573 7.93 -17.02 0.55
C HIS A 573 7.99 -15.86 1.56
N PRO A 574 6.93 -15.04 1.69
CA PRO A 574 6.88 -14.01 2.73
C PRO A 574 7.11 -14.60 4.12
N GLY A 575 8.06 -14.04 4.85
CA GLY A 575 8.54 -14.57 6.14
C GLY A 575 9.91 -15.25 6.08
N ASP A 576 10.41 -15.58 4.89
CA ASP A 576 11.78 -16.06 4.71
C ASP A 576 12.81 -15.01 5.15
N SER A 577 13.82 -15.47 5.88
CA SER A 577 14.91 -14.59 6.31
C SER A 577 15.89 -14.31 5.17
N VAL A 578 16.47 -13.11 5.16
CA VAL A 578 17.57 -12.75 4.25
C VAL A 578 18.75 -13.72 4.35
N ALA A 579 19.01 -14.27 5.55
CA ALA A 579 20.03 -15.29 5.74
C ALA A 579 19.68 -16.61 5.02
N THR A 580 18.42 -17.03 5.03
CA THR A 580 17.93 -18.20 4.28
C THR A 580 18.13 -18.00 2.77
N ILE A 581 17.72 -16.84 2.26
CA ILE A 581 17.84 -16.47 0.83
C ILE A 581 19.32 -16.42 0.40
N ASN A 582 20.19 -15.78 1.18
CA ASN A 582 21.62 -15.72 0.90
C ASN A 582 22.31 -17.09 1.00
N ASN A 583 21.89 -17.96 1.91
CA ASN A 583 22.41 -19.33 1.99
C ASN A 583 22.03 -20.14 0.74
N ALA A 584 20.82 -19.98 0.21
CA ALA A 584 20.40 -20.63 -1.02
C ALA A 584 21.20 -20.14 -2.25
N LEU A 585 21.43 -18.82 -2.35
CA LEU A 585 22.30 -18.22 -3.37
C LEU A 585 23.74 -18.79 -3.31
N ALA A 586 24.29 -18.90 -2.09
CA ALA A 586 25.62 -19.46 -1.85
C ALA A 586 25.71 -20.97 -2.17
N GLN A 587 24.60 -21.70 -2.11
CA GLN A 587 24.50 -23.11 -2.54
C GLN A 587 24.38 -23.28 -4.07
N GLY A 588 24.36 -22.18 -4.84
CA GLY A 588 24.25 -22.23 -6.30
C GLY A 588 22.83 -22.11 -6.85
N LEU A 589 21.81 -21.91 -6.00
CA LEU A 589 20.43 -21.74 -6.45
C LEU A 589 20.17 -20.33 -6.99
N ASN A 590 19.23 -20.24 -7.92
CA ASN A 590 18.58 -19.01 -8.36
C ASN A 590 17.43 -18.65 -7.39
N LEU A 591 16.78 -17.49 -7.56
CA LEU A 591 15.66 -17.06 -6.71
C LEU A 591 14.37 -16.92 -7.51
N LEU A 592 13.28 -17.44 -6.96
CA LEU A 592 11.92 -17.12 -7.40
C LEU A 592 11.13 -16.60 -6.19
N PHE A 593 10.69 -15.34 -6.23
CA PHE A 593 9.84 -14.75 -5.20
C PHE A 593 8.37 -15.00 -5.54
N THR A 594 7.67 -15.71 -4.65
CA THR A 594 6.21 -15.88 -4.75
C THR A 594 5.46 -14.58 -4.43
N PRO A 595 4.20 -14.40 -4.88
CA PRO A 595 3.48 -13.14 -4.71
C PRO A 595 3.26 -12.81 -3.23
N GLY A 596 3.83 -11.69 -2.78
CA GLY A 596 3.68 -11.18 -1.42
C GLY A 596 4.60 -10.01 -1.12
N VAL A 597 4.59 -9.55 0.14
CA VAL A 597 5.43 -8.46 0.63
C VAL A 597 6.47 -9.02 1.61
N TYR A 598 7.75 -8.77 1.32
CA TYR A 598 8.90 -9.33 2.02
C TYR A 598 9.58 -8.25 2.86
N GLN A 599 9.58 -8.44 4.18
CA GLN A 599 10.19 -7.50 5.13
C GLN A 599 11.66 -7.86 5.36
N LEU A 600 12.58 -7.08 4.81
CA LEU A 600 14.01 -7.41 4.72
C LEU A 600 14.82 -6.67 5.78
N ASN A 601 15.24 -7.38 6.84
CA ASN A 601 16.14 -6.86 7.88
C ASN A 601 17.63 -6.96 7.52
N GLY A 602 17.96 -7.05 6.23
CA GLY A 602 19.33 -7.17 5.72
C GLY A 602 19.37 -7.21 4.20
N THR A 603 20.59 -7.30 3.64
CA THR A 603 20.84 -7.26 2.20
C THR A 603 20.86 -8.66 1.58
N ILE A 604 20.12 -8.84 0.49
CA ILE A 604 20.23 -9.99 -0.41
C ILE A 604 21.43 -9.75 -1.34
N ASN A 605 22.39 -10.68 -1.39
CA ASN A 605 23.67 -10.46 -2.08
C ASN A 605 23.78 -11.38 -3.30
N ILE A 606 23.57 -10.85 -4.50
CA ILE A 606 23.70 -11.59 -5.76
C ILE A 606 25.18 -11.57 -6.19
N THR A 607 25.93 -12.59 -5.83
CA THR A 607 27.39 -12.66 -6.07
C THR A 607 27.81 -13.64 -7.16
N ARG A 608 26.90 -14.50 -7.64
CA ARG A 608 27.19 -15.52 -8.66
C ARG A 608 26.77 -15.04 -10.06
N PRO A 609 27.65 -15.15 -11.08
CA PRO A 609 27.26 -14.87 -12.47
C PRO A 609 26.06 -15.71 -12.92
N ASN A 610 25.27 -15.18 -13.86
CA ASN A 610 24.07 -15.82 -14.43
C ASN A 610 22.98 -16.16 -13.41
N THR A 611 22.96 -15.50 -12.25
CA THR A 611 21.87 -15.69 -11.27
C THR A 611 20.59 -15.08 -11.80
N VAL A 612 19.52 -15.88 -11.82
CA VAL A 612 18.17 -15.40 -12.10
C VAL A 612 17.46 -15.09 -10.80
N VAL A 613 16.79 -13.95 -10.75
CA VAL A 613 15.93 -13.50 -9.65
C VAL A 613 14.59 -13.09 -10.27
N LEU A 614 13.57 -13.94 -10.14
CA LEU A 614 12.25 -13.74 -10.76
C LEU A 614 11.17 -13.52 -9.70
N GLY A 615 10.46 -12.40 -9.75
CA GLY A 615 9.25 -12.16 -8.96
C GLY A 615 7.98 -12.55 -9.72
N LEU A 616 7.04 -13.18 -9.00
CA LEU A 616 5.68 -13.42 -9.49
C LEU A 616 4.70 -12.48 -8.79
N GLY A 617 3.71 -11.97 -9.52
CA GLY A 617 2.61 -11.18 -8.99
C GLY A 617 3.03 -9.89 -8.29
N LEU A 618 4.03 -9.17 -8.84
CA LEU A 618 4.59 -7.95 -8.24
C LEU A 618 5.11 -8.18 -6.80
N ALA A 619 5.87 -9.28 -6.60
CA ALA A 619 6.54 -9.58 -5.35
C ALA A 619 7.34 -8.36 -4.87
N THR A 620 7.06 -7.91 -3.65
CA THR A 620 7.47 -6.59 -3.15
C THR A 620 8.52 -6.73 -2.05
N LEU A 621 9.68 -6.09 -2.20
CA LEU A 621 10.78 -6.12 -1.24
C LEU A 621 10.83 -4.81 -0.46
N VAL A 622 10.65 -4.88 0.86
CA VAL A 622 10.61 -3.72 1.77
C VAL A 622 11.81 -3.77 2.73
N PRO A 623 12.81 -2.88 2.60
CA PRO A 623 13.92 -2.82 3.53
C PRO A 623 13.47 -2.29 4.89
N GLN A 624 13.98 -2.92 5.95
CA GLN A 624 13.80 -2.50 7.33
C GLN A 624 15.11 -1.89 7.86
N ASN A 625 15.01 -0.94 8.80
CA ASN A 625 16.17 -0.31 9.45
C ASN A 625 17.18 0.40 8.50
N GLY A 626 16.74 0.82 7.30
CA GLY A 626 17.58 1.54 6.34
C GLY A 626 18.63 0.68 5.62
N VAL A 627 18.46 -0.65 5.59
CA VAL A 627 19.36 -1.54 4.83
C VAL A 627 19.17 -1.36 3.32
N ILE A 628 20.22 -1.64 2.54
CA ILE A 628 20.07 -1.89 1.11
C ILE A 628 19.40 -3.27 0.97
N PRO A 629 18.19 -3.42 0.41
CA PRO A 629 17.51 -4.71 0.35
C PRO A 629 18.16 -5.69 -0.62
N MET A 630 18.77 -5.22 -1.72
CA MET A 630 19.50 -6.07 -2.66
C MET A 630 20.73 -5.40 -3.27
N THR A 631 21.82 -6.16 -3.37
CA THR A 631 23.04 -5.79 -4.09
C THR A 631 23.41 -6.87 -5.11
N VAL A 632 24.00 -6.45 -6.23
CA VAL A 632 24.62 -7.34 -7.23
C VAL A 632 26.11 -7.05 -7.26
N ALA A 633 26.94 -8.10 -7.29
CA ALA A 633 28.38 -7.96 -7.53
C ALA A 633 28.67 -7.52 -8.98
N ASP A 634 29.93 -7.15 -9.26
CA ASP A 634 30.40 -6.88 -10.62
C ASP A 634 30.58 -8.22 -11.36
N VAL A 635 29.49 -8.80 -11.86
CA VAL A 635 29.44 -10.15 -12.45
C VAL A 635 28.51 -10.24 -13.66
N ASP A 636 28.85 -11.12 -14.59
CA ASP A 636 28.08 -11.34 -15.82
C ASP A 636 26.65 -11.87 -15.58
N GLY A 637 25.76 -11.46 -16.47
CA GLY A 637 24.58 -12.24 -16.85
C GLY A 637 23.46 -12.37 -15.82
N VAL A 638 23.52 -11.64 -14.70
CA VAL A 638 22.43 -11.63 -13.71
C VAL A 638 21.14 -11.11 -14.37
N SER A 639 20.01 -11.71 -14.04
CA SER A 639 18.71 -11.25 -14.54
C SER A 639 17.75 -11.09 -13.38
N ILE A 640 17.38 -9.84 -13.07
CA ILE A 640 16.40 -9.49 -12.04
C ILE A 640 15.12 -9.06 -12.76
N ALA A 641 13.99 -9.69 -12.44
CA ALA A 641 12.74 -9.39 -13.10
C ALA A 641 11.48 -9.49 -12.24
N GLY A 642 10.48 -8.66 -12.52
CA GLY A 642 9.13 -8.74 -11.93
C GLY A 642 9.06 -8.37 -10.45
N LEU A 643 9.87 -7.41 -9.99
CA LEU A 643 9.99 -7.02 -8.58
C LEU A 643 9.63 -5.54 -8.35
N LEU A 644 8.97 -5.28 -7.22
CA LEU A 644 8.78 -3.93 -6.68
C LEU A 644 9.66 -3.74 -5.44
N PHE A 645 10.56 -2.77 -5.47
CA PHE A 645 11.31 -2.30 -4.30
C PHE A 645 10.54 -1.14 -3.65
N ASP A 646 10.03 -1.35 -2.44
CA ASP A 646 9.13 -0.42 -1.77
C ASP A 646 9.79 0.09 -0.48
N ALA A 647 10.15 1.37 -0.43
CA ALA A 647 11.00 1.91 0.63
C ALA A 647 10.34 1.82 2.02
N GLY A 648 11.07 1.27 2.99
CA GLY A 648 10.64 1.30 4.39
C GLY A 648 10.71 2.69 5.01
N PRO A 649 10.18 2.85 6.25
CA PRO A 649 10.08 4.15 6.93
C PRO A 649 11.43 4.73 7.40
N VAL A 650 12.51 3.96 7.32
CA VAL A 650 13.87 4.38 7.67
C VAL A 650 14.67 4.53 6.38
N ASN A 651 15.25 5.71 6.16
CA ASN A 651 15.99 6.03 4.93
C ASN A 651 17.06 4.98 4.60
N SER A 652 16.84 4.28 3.49
CA SER A 652 17.85 3.40 2.88
C SER A 652 18.78 4.22 1.97
N PRO A 653 20.10 4.01 1.95
CA PRO A 653 21.00 4.79 1.09
C PRO A 653 20.74 4.50 -0.40
N VAL A 654 20.42 3.25 -0.73
CA VAL A 654 19.97 2.80 -2.06
C VAL A 654 19.02 1.62 -1.92
N LEU A 655 18.02 1.47 -2.81
CA LEU A 655 17.12 0.30 -2.83
C LEU A 655 17.69 -0.87 -3.66
N LEU A 656 18.24 -0.61 -4.85
CA LEU A 656 18.98 -1.63 -5.62
C LEU A 656 20.33 -1.07 -6.09
N GLN A 657 21.41 -1.79 -5.78
CA GLN A 657 22.75 -1.49 -6.26
C GLN A 657 23.26 -2.60 -7.19
N VAL A 658 23.53 -2.25 -8.46
CA VAL A 658 24.09 -3.17 -9.46
C VAL A 658 25.57 -2.88 -9.66
N GLY A 659 26.43 -3.75 -9.15
CA GLY A 659 27.86 -3.54 -9.04
C GLY A 659 28.25 -2.67 -7.83
N PRO A 660 29.35 -2.96 -7.12
CA PRO A 660 29.91 -2.06 -6.11
C PRO A 660 30.44 -0.76 -6.73
N SER A 661 30.65 0.27 -5.91
CA SER A 661 31.33 1.49 -6.37
C SER A 661 32.75 1.15 -6.86
N GLY A 662 33.14 1.68 -8.03
CA GLY A 662 34.40 1.32 -8.70
C GLY A 662 34.33 0.08 -9.61
N SER A 663 33.14 -0.51 -9.82
CA SER A 663 32.88 -1.45 -10.92
C SER A 663 33.50 -0.98 -12.24
N SER A 664 34.11 -1.91 -12.95
CA SER A 664 34.87 -1.60 -14.18
C SER A 664 35.01 -2.76 -15.16
N GLN A 665 34.46 -3.94 -14.86
CA GLN A 665 34.45 -5.06 -15.80
C GLN A 665 33.58 -4.77 -17.03
N ASP A 666 33.98 -5.30 -18.19
CA ASP A 666 33.18 -5.28 -19.41
C ASP A 666 32.24 -6.50 -19.42
N HIS A 667 30.94 -6.26 -19.50
CA HIS A 667 29.91 -7.29 -19.53
C HIS A 667 29.20 -7.36 -20.90
N THR A 668 29.76 -6.77 -21.97
CA THR A 668 29.13 -6.66 -23.30
C THR A 668 28.56 -7.98 -23.84
N SER A 669 29.26 -9.10 -23.66
CA SER A 669 28.84 -10.42 -24.16
C SER A 669 27.74 -11.08 -23.33
N ASN A 670 27.59 -10.68 -22.07
CA ASN A 670 26.64 -11.27 -21.12
C ASN A 670 26.25 -10.24 -20.04
N PRO A 671 25.49 -9.19 -20.40
CA PRO A 671 25.17 -8.11 -19.49
C PRO A 671 24.21 -8.55 -18.38
N THR A 672 24.26 -7.85 -17.26
CA THR A 672 23.19 -7.90 -16.26
C THR A 672 21.96 -7.18 -16.81
N VAL A 673 20.77 -7.74 -16.56
CA VAL A 673 19.49 -7.26 -17.09
C VAL A 673 18.49 -7.05 -15.95
N LEU A 674 17.83 -5.90 -15.96
CA LEU A 674 16.72 -5.53 -15.08
C LEU A 674 15.46 -5.40 -15.95
N SER A 675 14.42 -6.21 -15.73
CA SER A 675 13.21 -6.21 -16.56
C SER A 675 11.93 -6.26 -15.71
N ASP A 676 11.02 -5.29 -15.85
CA ASP A 676 9.88 -5.10 -14.92
C ASP A 676 10.36 -4.88 -13.47
N VAL A 677 11.29 -3.95 -13.27
CA VAL A 677 11.86 -3.64 -11.94
C VAL A 677 11.45 -2.24 -11.52
N PHE A 678 10.58 -2.19 -10.51
CA PHE A 678 9.87 -0.98 -10.09
C PHE A 678 10.31 -0.53 -8.70
N PHE A 679 10.19 0.76 -8.42
CA PHE A 679 10.58 1.36 -7.15
C PHE A 679 9.50 2.32 -6.66
N ARG A 680 9.17 2.27 -5.36
CA ARG A 680 8.24 3.17 -4.70
C ARG A 680 8.84 3.77 -3.44
N ILE A 681 8.66 5.07 -3.25
CA ILE A 681 9.02 5.78 -2.02
C ILE A 681 7.80 6.56 -1.49
N GLY A 682 7.04 5.94 -0.58
CA GLY A 682 5.82 6.51 0.00
C GLY A 682 4.52 5.91 -0.59
N GLY A 683 3.39 6.57 -0.36
CA GLY A 683 2.06 6.18 -0.88
C GLY A 683 1.37 5.08 -0.06
N ALA A 684 2.08 3.98 0.22
CA ALA A 684 1.60 2.90 1.09
C ALA A 684 1.96 3.10 2.59
N GLY A 685 2.39 4.31 2.95
CA GLY A 685 2.91 4.68 4.27
C GLY A 685 4.13 5.58 4.12
N PRO A 686 4.78 6.01 5.22
CA PRO A 686 6.06 6.69 5.12
C PRO A 686 7.12 5.73 4.57
N GLY A 687 7.72 6.10 3.44
CA GLY A 687 8.85 5.40 2.83
C GLY A 687 9.97 6.38 2.53
N GLN A 688 11.23 6.00 2.75
CA GLN A 688 12.39 6.88 2.58
C GLN A 688 13.56 6.13 1.96
N ALA A 689 14.16 6.70 0.91
CA ALA A 689 15.44 6.24 0.38
C ALA A 689 16.17 7.40 -0.29
N THR A 690 17.49 7.48 -0.13
CA THR A 690 18.29 8.55 -0.75
C THR A 690 18.34 8.38 -2.26
N GLN A 691 18.58 7.15 -2.73
CA GLN A 691 18.56 6.76 -4.14
C GLN A 691 17.70 5.52 -4.31
N SER A 692 16.99 5.38 -5.44
CA SER A 692 16.26 4.13 -5.74
C SER A 692 17.19 3.10 -6.38
N LEU A 693 17.82 3.43 -7.51
CA LEU A 693 18.67 2.54 -8.28
C LEU A 693 20.04 3.16 -8.55
N VAL A 694 21.10 2.42 -8.23
CA VAL A 694 22.49 2.76 -8.59
C VAL A 694 23.08 1.66 -9.45
N ILE A 695 23.55 2.02 -10.64
CA ILE A 695 24.17 1.10 -11.61
C ILE A 695 25.65 1.48 -11.77
N ASN A 696 26.53 0.68 -11.18
CA ASN A 696 27.98 0.83 -11.29
C ASN A 696 28.59 -0.10 -12.35
N SER A 697 28.06 -1.32 -12.53
CA SER A 697 28.52 -2.24 -13.57
C SER A 697 28.29 -1.68 -14.97
N ASN A 698 29.26 -1.90 -15.87
CA ASN A 698 29.11 -1.53 -17.27
C ASN A 698 28.06 -2.42 -17.98
N ASN A 699 27.58 -1.97 -19.14
CA ASN A 699 26.74 -2.71 -20.09
C ASN A 699 25.37 -3.18 -19.57
N VAL A 700 24.96 -2.79 -18.36
CA VAL A 700 23.66 -3.17 -17.79
C VAL A 700 22.52 -2.73 -18.72
N ILE A 701 21.53 -3.61 -18.89
CA ILE A 701 20.31 -3.33 -19.66
C ILE A 701 19.16 -3.17 -18.67
N GLY A 702 18.50 -2.01 -18.70
CA GLY A 702 17.21 -1.78 -18.04
C GLY A 702 16.07 -1.80 -19.06
N ASP A 703 14.95 -2.40 -18.67
CA ASP A 703 13.83 -2.72 -19.55
C ASP A 703 12.50 -2.67 -18.78
N ASP A 704 11.61 -1.73 -19.08
CA ASP A 704 10.45 -1.36 -18.23
C ASP A 704 10.87 -1.08 -16.77
N LEU A 705 11.46 0.09 -16.55
CA LEU A 705 11.85 0.56 -15.22
C LEU A 705 10.98 1.75 -14.82
N TRP A 706 10.27 1.63 -13.69
CA TRP A 706 9.56 2.75 -13.08
C TRP A 706 10.11 3.06 -11.70
N LEU A 707 10.63 4.27 -11.54
CA LEU A 707 11.19 4.77 -10.29
C LEU A 707 10.32 5.94 -9.81
N TRP A 708 9.51 5.72 -8.77
CA TRP A 708 8.47 6.67 -8.36
C TRP A 708 8.63 7.08 -6.90
N ARG A 709 8.97 8.36 -6.66
CA ARG A 709 8.71 9.00 -5.38
C ARG A 709 7.22 9.33 -5.35
N ALA A 710 6.49 8.83 -4.36
CA ALA A 710 5.03 8.93 -4.38
C ALA A 710 4.53 10.38 -4.33
N ASP A 711 3.65 10.75 -5.26
CA ASP A 711 2.93 12.04 -5.30
C ASP A 711 1.55 11.99 -4.61
N HIS A 712 1.00 10.79 -4.41
CA HIS A 712 -0.30 10.57 -3.78
C HIS A 712 -0.33 9.31 -2.90
N GLY A 713 -1.39 9.20 -2.09
CA GLY A 713 -1.56 8.17 -1.09
C GLY A 713 -1.16 8.65 0.31
N SER A 714 -0.79 7.70 1.18
CA SER A 714 -0.39 7.97 2.57
C SER A 714 1.14 8.11 2.71
N GLY A 715 1.59 8.96 3.64
CA GLY A 715 3.02 9.17 3.88
C GLY A 715 3.75 9.95 2.77
N VAL A 716 3.05 10.85 2.07
CA VAL A 716 3.58 11.69 0.99
C VAL A 716 3.76 13.14 1.43
N GLY A 717 4.81 13.79 0.92
CA GLY A 717 5.08 15.22 1.04
C GLY A 717 6.57 15.52 1.17
N TRP A 718 6.96 16.77 0.94
CA TRP A 718 8.37 17.18 0.74
C TRP A 718 9.34 16.74 1.84
N THR A 719 8.87 16.63 3.09
CA THR A 719 9.66 16.18 4.24
C THR A 719 9.21 14.83 4.80
N VAL A 720 8.25 14.16 4.14
CA VAL A 720 7.59 12.92 4.62
C VAL A 720 8.15 11.69 3.92
N ASN A 721 8.22 11.73 2.58
CA ASN A 721 8.88 10.73 1.73
C ASN A 721 10.10 11.32 1.00
N PRO A 722 11.14 11.80 1.70
CA PRO A 722 12.32 12.35 1.06
C PRO A 722 13.03 11.31 0.18
N ALA A 723 13.42 11.74 -1.02
CA ALA A 723 14.26 10.97 -1.94
C ALA A 723 15.04 11.91 -2.88
N ALA A 724 16.36 11.72 -2.98
CA ALA A 724 17.20 12.64 -3.74
C ALA A 724 17.16 12.35 -5.24
N ASN A 725 17.42 11.10 -5.65
CA ASN A 725 17.51 10.69 -7.06
C ASN A 725 16.81 9.35 -7.31
N GLY A 726 16.17 9.20 -8.46
CA GLY A 726 15.63 7.90 -8.88
C GLY A 726 16.75 6.98 -9.34
N LEU A 727 17.46 7.40 -10.38
CA LEU A 727 18.48 6.59 -11.05
C LEU A 727 19.85 7.29 -11.05
N VAL A 728 20.90 6.58 -10.67
CA VAL A 728 22.29 7.00 -10.85
C VAL A 728 23.05 5.94 -11.65
N VAL A 729 23.53 6.32 -12.85
CA VAL A 729 24.29 5.45 -13.75
C VAL A 729 25.76 5.86 -13.77
N ASN A 730 26.62 5.06 -13.14
CA ASN A 730 28.07 5.21 -13.15
C ASN A 730 28.75 4.30 -14.19
N GLY A 731 28.13 3.16 -14.52
CA GLY A 731 28.61 2.21 -15.52
C GLY A 731 28.58 2.77 -16.95
N ASN A 732 29.58 2.44 -17.75
CA ASN A 732 29.63 2.76 -19.19
C ASN A 732 28.76 1.78 -20.00
N ASN A 733 28.32 2.20 -21.19
CA ASN A 733 27.56 1.40 -22.16
C ASN A 733 26.23 0.84 -21.63
N VAL A 734 25.71 1.39 -20.53
CA VAL A 734 24.39 1.05 -19.97
C VAL A 734 23.31 1.46 -20.95
N THR A 735 22.30 0.61 -21.14
CA THR A 735 21.20 0.84 -22.09
C THR A 735 19.85 0.73 -21.36
N MET A 736 18.96 1.68 -21.60
CA MET A 736 17.62 1.74 -21.01
C MET A 736 16.55 1.68 -22.11
N TYR A 737 15.51 0.89 -21.89
CA TYR A 737 14.31 0.79 -22.73
C TYR A 737 13.07 1.00 -21.86
N GLY A 738 12.24 1.98 -22.17
CA GLY A 738 11.04 2.26 -21.37
C GLY A 738 11.39 2.72 -19.95
N LEU A 739 12.10 3.85 -19.83
CA LEU A 739 12.49 4.41 -18.53
C LEU A 739 11.49 5.46 -18.04
N PHE A 740 10.91 5.25 -16.86
CA PHE A 740 9.98 6.16 -16.20
C PHE A 740 10.56 6.57 -14.84
N VAL A 741 10.80 7.86 -14.59
CA VAL A 741 11.38 8.34 -13.30
C VAL A 741 10.71 9.62 -12.85
N GLU A 742 10.13 9.64 -11.65
CA GLU A 742 9.19 10.69 -11.25
C GLU A 742 9.31 11.17 -9.79
N HIS A 743 9.16 12.49 -9.65
CA HIS A 743 8.94 13.27 -8.44
C HIS A 743 10.07 13.32 -7.39
N TYR A 744 11.31 12.97 -7.73
CA TYR A 744 12.45 13.07 -6.82
C TYR A 744 12.84 14.52 -6.52
N GLN A 745 13.51 14.75 -5.40
CA GLN A 745 13.73 16.10 -4.89
C GLN A 745 14.92 16.84 -5.54
N GLN A 746 15.83 16.10 -6.18
CA GLN A 746 16.97 16.64 -6.91
C GLN A 746 16.91 16.16 -8.37
N TYR A 747 18.05 15.88 -9.01
CA TYR A 747 18.07 15.26 -10.33
C TYR A 747 17.38 13.89 -10.28
N GLU A 748 16.37 13.69 -11.13
CA GLU A 748 15.59 12.46 -11.21
C GLU A 748 16.48 11.31 -11.75
N VAL A 749 17.21 11.58 -12.84
CA VAL A 749 18.27 10.73 -13.40
C VAL A 749 19.61 11.47 -13.40
N ILE A 750 20.67 10.80 -12.93
CA ILE A 750 22.08 11.21 -13.08
C ILE A 750 22.84 10.16 -13.90
N TRP A 751 23.50 10.60 -14.97
CA TRP A 751 24.28 9.75 -15.87
C TRP A 751 25.74 10.20 -15.95
N ASN A 752 26.62 9.40 -15.35
CA ASN A 752 28.07 9.65 -15.25
C ASN A 752 28.90 8.76 -16.22
N GLY A 753 28.35 7.64 -16.69
CA GLY A 753 29.04 6.70 -17.59
C GLY A 753 28.96 7.07 -19.08
N ASN A 754 30.02 6.78 -19.84
CA ASN A 754 30.08 7.01 -21.29
C ASN A 754 29.37 5.91 -22.09
N GLY A 755 28.97 6.21 -23.32
CA GLY A 755 28.29 5.28 -24.23
C GLY A 755 26.87 4.92 -23.81
N GLY A 756 26.30 5.67 -22.87
CA GLY A 756 24.96 5.43 -22.34
C GLY A 756 23.86 5.64 -23.39
N ARG A 757 22.81 4.82 -23.36
CA ARG A 757 21.69 4.91 -24.30
C ARG A 757 20.34 4.82 -23.62
N THR A 758 19.40 5.70 -23.99
CA THR A 758 18.03 5.70 -23.47
C THR A 758 17.01 5.75 -24.60
N TYR A 759 16.23 4.68 -24.73
CA TYR A 759 15.14 4.56 -25.67
C TYR A 759 13.82 4.69 -24.91
N PHE A 760 13.11 5.79 -25.17
CA PHE A 760 12.00 6.29 -24.35
C PHE A 760 12.43 6.72 -22.94
N PHE A 761 12.08 7.96 -22.60
CA PHE A 761 12.08 8.45 -21.22
C PHE A 761 10.77 9.19 -20.94
N GLN A 762 10.21 8.97 -19.76
CA GLN A 762 9.14 9.79 -19.20
C GLN A 762 9.51 10.21 -17.78
N ASN A 763 9.17 11.45 -17.46
CA ASN A 763 9.32 12.03 -16.14
C ASN A 763 8.19 13.01 -15.84
N GLU A 764 7.82 13.06 -14.57
CA GLU A 764 7.13 14.18 -13.95
C GLU A 764 8.00 14.74 -12.82
N MET A 765 8.26 16.05 -12.82
CA MET A 765 8.97 16.76 -11.75
C MET A 765 8.17 16.68 -10.42
N PRO A 766 8.80 16.89 -9.24
CA PRO A 766 8.08 16.87 -7.97
C PRO A 766 6.99 17.94 -7.93
N TYR A 767 5.76 17.57 -7.61
CA TYR A 767 4.63 18.52 -7.50
C TYR A 767 4.72 19.41 -6.25
N ASP A 768 5.38 18.89 -5.22
CA ASP A 768 5.31 19.33 -3.84
C ASP A 768 6.50 20.14 -3.27
N PRO A 769 7.48 20.70 -4.05
CA PRO A 769 8.42 21.64 -3.46
C PRO A 769 7.67 22.85 -2.89
N PRO A 770 7.96 23.29 -1.66
CA PRO A 770 7.11 24.24 -0.95
C PRO A 770 7.27 25.69 -1.40
N ASN A 771 8.27 25.97 -2.24
CA ASN A 771 8.52 27.22 -2.97
C ASN A 771 9.83 27.10 -3.78
N GLN A 772 10.06 28.05 -4.68
CA GLN A 772 11.29 28.09 -5.49
C GLN A 772 12.59 28.05 -4.65
N ALA A 773 12.65 28.74 -3.50
CA ALA A 773 13.89 28.82 -2.72
C ALA A 773 14.26 27.49 -2.04
N ALA A 774 13.27 26.63 -1.76
CA ALA A 774 13.48 25.26 -1.29
C ALA A 774 13.92 24.30 -2.41
N TRP A 775 13.77 24.69 -3.68
CA TRP A 775 14.10 23.91 -4.86
C TRP A 775 14.99 24.71 -5.82
N MET A 776 16.19 25.02 -5.33
CA MET A 776 17.31 25.57 -6.09
C MET A 776 18.45 24.56 -6.14
N ASN A 777 19.16 24.54 -7.26
CA ASN A 777 20.44 23.86 -7.40
C ASN A 777 21.55 24.92 -7.59
N GLY A 778 22.08 25.43 -6.48
CA GLY A 778 22.98 26.59 -6.49
C GLY A 778 22.26 27.83 -7.03
N SER A 779 22.71 28.34 -8.18
CA SER A 779 22.06 29.45 -8.90
C SER A 779 20.97 29.01 -9.88
N THR A 780 20.89 27.72 -10.20
CA THR A 780 19.89 27.16 -11.13
C THR A 780 18.56 26.95 -10.41
N ARG A 781 17.46 27.32 -11.06
CA ARG A 781 16.10 27.10 -10.56
C ARG A 781 15.68 25.65 -10.81
N GLY A 782 15.37 24.92 -9.75
CA GLY A 782 15.08 23.50 -9.79
C GLY A 782 16.28 22.61 -10.14
N TYR A 783 15.97 21.34 -10.40
CA TYR A 783 16.90 20.32 -10.88
C TYR A 783 16.36 19.75 -12.19
N ALA A 784 17.25 19.32 -13.07
CA ALA A 784 16.86 18.68 -14.32
C ALA A 784 16.27 17.27 -14.06
N ALA A 785 15.31 16.86 -14.87
CA ALA A 785 14.84 15.48 -14.92
C ALA A 785 15.93 14.50 -15.37
N TYR A 786 16.85 14.97 -16.21
CA TYR A 786 17.91 14.11 -16.74
C TYR A 786 19.21 14.88 -16.82
N LYS A 787 20.17 14.54 -15.95
CA LYS A 787 21.51 15.10 -15.91
C LYS A 787 22.51 14.14 -16.53
N VAL A 788 23.08 14.48 -17.68
CA VAL A 788 24.34 13.88 -18.16
C VAL A 788 25.49 14.70 -17.58
N ALA A 789 26.44 14.04 -16.93
CA ALA A 789 27.57 14.69 -16.27
C ALA A 789 28.53 15.33 -17.28
N ASP A 790 29.15 16.44 -16.89
CA ASP A 790 29.96 17.28 -17.80
C ASP A 790 31.22 16.58 -18.34
N SER A 791 31.63 15.47 -17.69
CA SER A 791 32.75 14.61 -18.10
C SER A 791 32.36 13.53 -19.12
N VAL A 792 31.08 13.37 -19.46
CA VAL A 792 30.61 12.38 -20.44
C VAL A 792 30.84 12.92 -21.85
N THR A 793 31.51 12.11 -22.68
CA THR A 793 31.82 12.44 -24.07
C THR A 793 30.95 11.69 -25.08
N SER A 794 30.23 10.65 -24.64
CA SER A 794 29.27 9.92 -25.45
C SER A 794 28.03 9.52 -24.66
N HIS A 795 26.84 9.89 -25.15
CA HIS A 795 25.53 9.51 -24.62
C HIS A 795 24.47 9.72 -25.71
N GLU A 796 23.43 8.89 -25.79
CA GLU A 796 22.37 9.08 -26.79
C GLU A 796 20.97 8.73 -26.28
N ALA A 797 19.98 9.58 -26.54
CA ALA A 797 18.60 9.33 -26.11
C ALA A 797 17.55 9.67 -27.18
N TRP A 798 16.45 8.90 -27.22
CA TRP A 798 15.36 9.03 -28.20
C TRP A 798 14.00 9.05 -27.52
N GLY A 799 13.13 10.00 -27.91
CA GLY A 799 11.74 10.06 -27.47
C GLY A 799 11.65 10.33 -25.97
N VAL A 800 12.05 11.53 -25.54
CA VAL A 800 12.21 11.86 -24.11
C VAL A 800 11.25 12.96 -23.65
N GLY A 801 10.48 12.67 -22.60
CA GLY A 801 9.48 13.57 -22.02
C GLY A 801 9.77 13.96 -20.58
N SER A 802 9.50 15.22 -20.22
CA SER A 802 9.50 15.68 -18.83
C SER A 802 8.40 16.70 -18.58
N TYR A 803 7.57 16.46 -17.56
CA TYR A 803 6.35 17.20 -17.28
C TYR A 803 6.44 17.90 -15.91
N CYS A 804 5.74 19.02 -15.73
CA CYS A 804 5.60 19.66 -14.42
C CYS A 804 4.14 19.91 -14.04
N TYR A 805 3.84 19.72 -12.76
CA TYR A 805 2.58 20.08 -12.13
C TYR A 805 2.85 20.59 -10.71
N PHE A 806 3.49 21.76 -10.59
CA PHE A 806 3.86 22.37 -9.31
C PHE A 806 2.63 22.89 -8.55
N ASN A 807 1.76 22.00 -8.10
CA ASN A 807 0.45 22.34 -7.55
C ASN A 807 0.52 22.96 -6.14
N VAL A 808 1.60 22.73 -5.39
CA VAL A 808 1.86 23.35 -4.08
C VAL A 808 2.29 24.80 -4.22
N ASP A 809 3.17 25.12 -5.18
CA ASP A 809 3.52 26.49 -5.57
C ASP A 809 3.62 26.61 -7.10
N PRO A 810 2.53 27.02 -7.79
CA PRO A 810 2.51 27.18 -9.25
C PRO A 810 3.43 28.28 -9.79
N SER A 811 4.11 29.05 -8.93
CA SER A 811 5.11 30.05 -9.34
C SER A 811 6.50 29.44 -9.59
N ILE A 812 6.71 28.18 -9.23
CA ILE A 812 7.98 27.46 -9.43
C ILE A 812 8.33 27.38 -10.92
N VAL A 813 9.61 27.62 -11.20
CA VAL A 813 10.22 27.42 -12.50
C VAL A 813 11.35 26.39 -12.37
N ALA A 814 11.36 25.41 -13.26
CA ALA A 814 12.55 24.62 -13.57
C ALA A 814 13.28 25.28 -14.74
N ASP A 815 14.58 25.55 -14.63
CA ASP A 815 15.35 26.21 -15.69
C ASP A 815 15.47 25.34 -16.96
N ARG A 816 15.46 24.01 -16.81
CA ARG A 816 15.58 23.02 -17.89
C ARG A 816 15.03 21.66 -17.46
N ALA A 817 14.49 20.89 -18.38
CA ALA A 817 14.18 19.48 -18.13
C ALA A 817 15.41 18.57 -18.30
N PHE A 818 16.23 18.83 -19.31
CA PHE A 818 17.43 18.04 -19.62
C PHE A 818 18.68 18.93 -19.44
N GLU A 819 19.72 18.41 -18.79
CA GLU A 819 20.99 19.10 -18.58
C GLU A 819 22.16 18.20 -18.99
N VAL A 820 22.96 18.64 -19.97
CA VAL A 820 23.97 17.79 -20.62
C VAL A 820 25.22 18.61 -21.00
N PRO A 821 26.41 18.02 -21.14
CA PRO A 821 27.54 18.71 -21.74
C PRO A 821 27.29 19.07 -23.21
N ASP A 822 27.77 20.23 -23.63
CA ASP A 822 27.85 20.61 -25.05
C ASP A 822 29.03 19.86 -25.69
N THR A 823 28.78 18.66 -26.21
CA THR A 823 29.79 17.77 -26.79
C THR A 823 29.17 16.93 -27.90
N ALA A 824 29.81 16.88 -29.06
CA ALA A 824 29.24 16.29 -30.29
C ALA A 824 28.90 14.79 -30.23
N GLY A 825 29.35 14.06 -29.19
CA GLY A 825 28.96 12.66 -28.96
C GLY A 825 27.78 12.48 -27.99
N VAL A 826 27.24 13.57 -27.44
CA VAL A 826 26.09 13.58 -26.51
C VAL A 826 24.88 14.12 -27.27
N THR A 827 24.03 13.22 -27.76
CA THR A 827 22.93 13.54 -28.69
C THR A 827 21.56 13.12 -28.14
N PHE A 828 20.55 13.93 -28.38
CA PHE A 828 19.17 13.69 -27.98
C PHE A 828 18.25 13.90 -29.17
N HIS A 829 17.25 13.04 -29.32
CA HIS A 829 16.28 13.04 -30.40
C HIS A 829 14.87 13.05 -29.81
N ASP A 830 13.97 13.79 -30.45
CA ASP A 830 12.53 13.80 -30.17
C ASP A 830 12.19 14.10 -28.69
N LEU A 831 12.52 15.32 -28.25
CA LEU A 831 12.32 15.80 -26.88
C LEU A 831 11.01 16.60 -26.74
N VAL A 832 10.27 16.38 -25.65
CA VAL A 832 9.04 17.13 -25.29
C VAL A 832 9.03 17.55 -23.82
N THR A 833 8.56 18.77 -23.54
CA THR A 833 8.26 19.22 -22.17
C THR A 833 6.82 19.72 -22.04
N VAL A 834 6.18 19.44 -20.89
CA VAL A 834 4.76 19.78 -20.67
C VAL A 834 4.55 20.44 -19.31
N SER A 835 3.76 21.51 -19.25
CA SER A 835 3.22 22.08 -18.02
C SER A 835 1.75 21.67 -17.91
N LEU A 836 1.48 20.70 -17.04
CA LEU A 836 0.16 20.07 -16.93
C LEU A 836 -0.86 21.09 -16.42
N GLY A 837 -1.90 21.34 -17.22
CA GLY A 837 -2.88 22.39 -16.94
C GLY A 837 -2.30 23.81 -16.86
N GLY A 838 -1.05 24.04 -17.29
CA GLY A 838 -0.35 25.31 -17.12
C GLY A 838 0.18 25.58 -15.70
N VAL A 839 0.27 24.56 -14.84
CA VAL A 839 0.66 24.67 -13.44
C VAL A 839 2.18 24.53 -13.30
N GLY A 840 2.87 25.64 -13.09
CA GLY A 840 4.33 25.69 -13.07
C GLY A 840 4.94 25.94 -14.45
N THR A 841 6.26 26.16 -14.49
CA THR A 841 7.00 26.41 -15.75
C THR A 841 8.23 25.53 -15.88
N ILE A 842 8.40 24.90 -17.04
CA ILE A 842 9.70 24.42 -17.52
C ILE A 842 10.22 25.48 -18.52
N GLN A 843 11.31 26.15 -18.19
CA GLN A 843 11.80 27.31 -18.95
C GLN A 843 12.45 26.91 -20.28
N HIS A 844 13.20 25.81 -20.29
CA HIS A 844 13.85 25.24 -21.47
C HIS A 844 13.65 23.73 -21.53
N ILE A 845 13.69 23.17 -22.74
CA ILE A 845 13.67 21.71 -22.91
C ILE A 845 15.02 21.17 -22.43
N ILE A 846 16.11 21.54 -23.11
CA ILE A 846 17.45 21.04 -22.86
C ILE A 846 18.45 22.19 -22.78
N ASN A 847 19.24 22.21 -21.72
CA ASN A 847 20.18 23.29 -21.40
C ASN A 847 19.54 24.69 -21.46
N ASN A 848 19.76 25.45 -22.54
CA ASN A 848 19.19 26.78 -22.76
C ASN A 848 18.34 26.84 -24.04
N THR A 849 17.91 25.69 -24.55
CA THR A 849 17.29 25.49 -25.88
C THR A 849 15.86 24.95 -25.73
N GLY A 850 14.96 25.44 -26.58
CA GLY A 850 13.54 25.08 -26.54
C GLY A 850 12.79 25.73 -25.38
N GLY A 851 11.49 25.38 -25.26
CA GLY A 851 10.60 25.93 -24.23
C GLY A 851 10.15 27.38 -24.48
N PRO A 852 9.45 27.99 -23.51
CA PRO A 852 9.00 27.38 -22.26
C PRO A 852 7.76 26.49 -22.45
N SER A 853 7.53 25.58 -21.50
CA SER A 853 6.22 24.95 -21.26
C SER A 853 5.64 25.57 -19.99
N ASN A 854 4.54 26.32 -20.13
CA ASN A 854 3.87 27.04 -19.04
C ASN A 854 2.37 27.26 -19.34
N SER A 855 1.69 28.10 -18.56
CA SER A 855 0.28 28.46 -18.76
C SER A 855 -0.12 29.10 -20.10
N THR A 856 0.85 29.49 -20.95
CA THR A 856 0.59 30.08 -22.28
C THR A 856 0.78 29.07 -23.41
N THR A 857 1.83 28.24 -23.34
CA THR A 857 2.19 27.29 -24.40
C THR A 857 1.78 25.85 -24.12
N THR A 858 1.69 25.49 -22.84
CA THR A 858 1.54 24.16 -22.21
C THR A 858 2.53 23.07 -22.65
N ASN A 859 2.90 23.01 -23.92
CA ASN A 859 3.76 22.00 -24.52
C ASN A 859 4.91 22.70 -25.28
N ALA A 860 6.08 22.08 -25.31
CA ALA A 860 7.18 22.48 -26.19
C ALA A 860 7.90 21.23 -26.72
N TYR A 861 8.34 21.28 -27.96
CA TYR A 861 8.98 20.16 -28.67
C TYR A 861 10.32 20.58 -29.26
N LEU A 862 11.29 19.67 -29.32
CA LEU A 862 12.59 19.84 -29.96
C LEU A 862 13.01 18.52 -30.61
N VAL A 863 13.22 18.51 -31.93
CA VAL A 863 13.48 17.29 -32.70
C VAL A 863 14.88 16.72 -32.45
N SER A 864 15.88 17.56 -32.19
CA SER A 864 17.26 17.14 -31.99
C SER A 864 18.04 18.10 -31.11
N TYR A 865 19.08 17.59 -30.44
CA TYR A 865 20.08 18.36 -29.70
C TYR A 865 21.42 17.61 -29.61
N PRO A 866 22.58 18.28 -29.63
CA PRO A 866 22.78 19.68 -30.01
C PRO A 866 22.43 19.95 -31.48
#